data_AF-A0A423VF25-F1
#
_entry.id   AF-A0A423VF25-F1
#
_cell.length_a   1.000
_cell.length_b   1.000
_cell.length_c   1.000
_cell.angle_alpha   90.00
_cell.angle_beta   90.00
_cell.angle_gamma   90.00
#
_symmetry.space_group_name_H-M   'P 1'
#
loop_
_entity.id
_entity.type
_entity.pdbx_description
1 polymer ?
#
loop_
_entity_poly.entity_id
_entity_poly.type
_entity_poly.pdbx_seq_one_letter_code
_entity_poly.pdbx_strand_id
1 'polypeptide(L)'
;MKDSTAPAPVGCKRLPPWALELAMLDKSIYHASVFELFLLEFHPQAWEPYTSSVTLQTLQKARYTASCRAVLYKLAWSFIAVSCPGNEDGYPRVWLNEAQLLTTYPSLNAADRPYYLWDAEKERTVTVNELPECPQYVCISHTWGRWRVPGSYADINGVPWPVPQNTRFIVQDLPLHFKGLGFPYIWFDLFCIPQLETSKLKDQEIGRQAGIFRRSQRCIAWITDAESWDGVVSSLRWLGLNALKLTSTVVDEQVNEMWPVVSAAARASIELMRETPFHSHAVAAATDDLAGSTASPMFEEPVPWFSSLWTLQECFLCPEIQLYTKQWGRLEDSCGDAITLQALMVFIAENERYYCVEQRIDVPLYDGIAHNEAMWDHAAAASREWSGPRGVNQLLRLCRLTRLDNILTAGMPTALLTNSNLRQCTSSRAPAIMSALGVTDWHKRRVSHWRYRVYEQMVFGMFPLDFVREAAAKLGAIFFESTSVSRQSPRHINGNFWTTFLSNDSLGTMLPFRKKQGWFSDVTGSYNHHFVSREDHPGVSTWVICSNGSVNIPHAGISMASDDSHPYEKVSGLLHCYFFTGQGPWRLSSIIESDDLHVKLKDVAQDDLIVAVALWADYYYQHGMLLQKLPYSSFGRDCYIKVGGYVAKELPMPPSTPVRWKVL
;
A
#
# COMPACT_ATOMS: atom_id res chain seq x y z
N MET A 1 -22.69 -8.99 42.88
CA MET A 1 -22.42 -7.54 42.73
C MET A 1 -21.52 -7.43 41.52
N LYS A 2 -22.03 -7.50 40.28
CA LYS A 2 -22.76 -6.48 39.50
C LYS A 2 -22.01 -5.15 39.42
N ASP A 3 -21.78 -4.75 38.17
CA ASP A 3 -21.19 -3.52 37.65
C ASP A 3 -19.66 -3.45 37.56
N SER A 4 -19.10 -4.20 36.60
CA SER A 4 -17.89 -3.80 35.86
C SER A 4 -18.18 -3.85 34.36
N THR A 5 -19.19 -3.10 33.92
CA THR A 5 -19.25 -2.71 32.50
C THR A 5 -18.08 -1.78 32.26
N ALA A 6 -17.16 -2.16 31.38
CA ALA A 6 -16.28 -1.19 30.73
C ALA A 6 -17.14 0.00 30.29
N PRO A 7 -16.67 1.25 30.42
CA PRO A 7 -17.43 2.38 29.93
C PRO A 7 -17.71 2.11 28.46
N ALA A 8 -19.00 2.02 28.10
CA ALA A 8 -19.41 2.04 26.72
C ALA A 8 -18.69 3.23 26.05
N PRO A 9 -18.23 3.09 24.79
CA PRO A 9 -17.66 4.22 24.08
C PRO A 9 -18.65 5.38 24.22
N VAL A 10 -18.13 6.59 24.40
CA VAL A 10 -18.92 7.83 24.49
C VAL A 10 -19.60 8.04 23.13
N GLY A 11 -20.57 7.19 22.81
CA GLY A 11 -21.43 7.32 21.66
C GLY A 11 -22.36 8.50 21.93
N CYS A 12 -22.66 9.22 20.86
CA CYS A 12 -23.54 10.38 20.73
C CYS A 12 -24.94 10.31 21.39
N LYS A 13 -25.22 9.34 22.27
CA LYS A 13 -26.54 9.04 22.86
C LYS A 13 -27.15 10.13 23.74
N ARG A 14 -26.54 11.32 23.88
CA ARG A 14 -27.14 12.46 24.60
C ARG A 14 -26.82 13.84 24.00
N LEU A 15 -26.63 13.95 22.68
CA LEU A 15 -26.67 15.28 22.07
C LEU A 15 -28.13 15.75 21.99
N PRO A 16 -28.42 16.99 22.44
CA PRO A 16 -29.76 17.53 22.28
C PRO A 16 -30.09 17.70 20.78
N PRO A 17 -31.37 17.57 20.36
CA PRO A 17 -31.76 17.61 18.94
C PRO A 17 -31.22 18.82 18.16
N TRP A 18 -31.13 19.99 18.79
CA TRP A 18 -30.59 21.20 18.17
C TRP A 18 -29.10 21.09 17.79
N ALA A 19 -28.31 20.30 18.52
CA ALA A 19 -26.89 20.08 18.24
C ALA A 19 -26.69 19.12 17.06
N LEU A 20 -27.56 18.11 16.94
CA LEU A 20 -27.60 17.22 15.78
C LEU A 20 -27.92 18.00 14.50
N GLU A 21 -28.90 18.91 14.58
CA GLU A 21 -29.34 19.73 13.45
C GLU A 21 -28.29 20.77 13.03
N LEU A 22 -27.68 21.48 13.98
CA LEU A 22 -26.64 22.49 13.71
C LEU A 22 -25.36 21.88 13.12
N ALA A 23 -24.98 20.67 13.55
CA ALA A 23 -23.79 19.99 13.06
C ALA A 23 -24.08 19.01 11.89
N MET A 24 -25.33 18.95 11.40
CA MET A 24 -25.76 18.09 10.29
C MET A 24 -25.46 16.59 10.51
N LEU A 25 -25.44 16.15 11.77
CA LEU A 25 -25.01 14.79 12.15
C LEU A 25 -26.01 13.72 11.72
N ASP A 26 -27.29 14.08 11.64
CA ASP A 26 -28.37 13.23 11.11
C ASP A 26 -28.42 13.22 9.58
N LYS A 27 -27.68 14.12 8.93
CA LYS A 27 -27.74 14.33 7.47
C LYS A 27 -26.60 13.71 6.70
N SER A 28 -25.45 13.45 7.33
CA SER A 28 -24.27 12.95 6.63
C SER A 28 -23.26 12.27 7.56
N ILE A 29 -22.74 11.12 7.11
CA ILE A 29 -21.69 10.38 7.84
C ILE A 29 -20.36 11.14 7.91
N TYR A 30 -20.10 12.05 6.97
CA TYR A 30 -18.91 12.90 6.98
C TYR A 30 -18.95 13.84 8.19
N HIS A 31 -20.08 14.51 8.41
CA HIS A 31 -20.26 15.40 9.55
C HIS A 31 -20.14 14.65 10.88
N ALA A 32 -20.70 13.42 10.95
CA ALA A 32 -20.52 12.54 12.10
C ALA A 32 -19.04 12.24 12.39
N SER A 33 -18.25 11.93 11.36
CA SER A 33 -16.80 11.70 11.52
C SER A 33 -16.01 12.92 11.95
N VAL A 34 -16.32 14.09 11.36
CA VAL A 34 -15.63 15.35 11.73
C VAL A 34 -15.98 15.73 13.16
N PHE A 35 -17.23 15.52 13.57
CA PHE A 35 -17.66 15.78 14.93
C PHE A 35 -17.03 14.81 15.94
N GLU A 36 -16.95 13.51 15.62
CA GLU A 36 -16.21 12.53 16.43
C GLU A 36 -14.75 12.95 16.59
N LEU A 37 -14.09 13.34 15.50
CA LEU A 37 -12.72 13.85 15.54
C LEU A 37 -12.63 15.10 16.41
N PHE A 38 -13.54 16.06 16.25
CA PHE A 38 -13.57 17.28 17.06
C PHE A 38 -13.70 16.97 18.56
N LEU A 39 -14.54 16.00 18.93
CA LEU A 39 -14.67 15.58 20.33
C LEU A 39 -13.37 14.96 20.85
N LEU A 40 -12.73 14.08 20.08
CA LEU A 40 -11.46 13.46 20.49
C LEU A 40 -10.32 14.49 20.57
N GLU A 41 -10.32 15.48 19.68
CA GLU A 41 -9.30 16.52 19.65
C GLU A 41 -9.49 17.56 20.73
N PHE A 42 -10.70 17.97 21.09
CA PHE A 42 -10.90 19.21 21.86
C PHE A 42 -11.75 19.04 23.11
N HIS A 43 -12.40 17.90 23.32
CA HIS A 43 -13.26 17.71 24.47
C HIS A 43 -12.46 17.26 25.70
N PRO A 44 -12.45 18.02 26.82
CA PRO A 44 -11.62 17.68 27.98
C PRO A 44 -11.89 16.30 28.60
N GLN A 45 -13.11 15.78 28.48
CA GLN A 45 -13.44 14.42 28.95
C GLN A 45 -12.84 13.32 28.06
N ALA A 46 -12.47 13.63 26.81
CA ALA A 46 -11.71 12.71 25.95
C ALA A 46 -10.22 12.68 26.32
N TRP A 47 -9.76 13.64 27.14
CA TRP A 47 -8.37 13.84 27.53
C TRP A 47 -8.06 13.35 28.96
N GLU A 48 -8.81 12.38 29.50
CA GLU A 48 -8.55 11.88 30.85
C GLU A 48 -7.06 11.46 31.00
N PRO A 49 -6.37 11.93 32.06
CA PRO A 49 -4.91 11.91 32.14
C PRO A 49 -4.27 10.51 32.26
N TYR A 50 -5.06 9.45 32.37
CA TYR A 50 -4.58 8.08 32.63
C TYR A 50 -4.71 7.12 31.42
N THR A 51 -5.25 7.56 30.28
CA THR A 51 -5.50 6.72 29.08
C THR A 51 -4.91 7.28 27.77
N SER A 52 -3.91 8.16 27.88
CA SER A 52 -3.38 8.97 26.77
C SER A 52 -3.07 8.22 25.46
N SER A 53 -2.65 6.96 25.52
CA SER A 53 -2.22 6.17 24.35
C SER A 53 -3.36 5.50 23.58
N VAL A 54 -4.34 4.91 24.26
CA VAL A 54 -5.57 4.38 23.63
C VAL A 54 -6.33 5.54 23.00
N THR A 55 -6.36 6.68 23.68
CA THR A 55 -6.88 7.94 23.13
C THR A 55 -6.10 8.34 21.88
N LEU A 56 -4.76 8.27 21.87
CA LEU A 56 -3.95 8.63 20.71
C LEU A 56 -4.17 7.69 19.51
N GLN A 57 -4.27 6.37 19.73
CA GLN A 57 -4.59 5.42 18.65
C GLN A 57 -5.99 5.67 18.08
N THR A 58 -6.99 5.84 18.94
CA THR A 58 -8.35 6.20 18.54
C THR A 58 -8.37 7.53 17.79
N LEU A 59 -7.60 8.52 18.25
CA LEU A 59 -7.48 9.82 17.61
C LEU A 59 -6.85 9.72 16.22
N GLN A 60 -5.74 8.99 16.07
CA GLN A 60 -5.10 8.74 14.77
C GLN A 60 -6.08 8.05 13.79
N LYS A 61 -6.83 7.05 14.27
CA LYS A 61 -7.88 6.39 13.48
C LYS A 61 -8.99 7.35 13.08
N ALA A 62 -9.45 8.21 13.98
CA ALA A 62 -10.47 9.20 13.72
C ALA A 62 -9.99 10.25 12.70
N ARG A 63 -8.76 10.77 12.84
CA ARG A 63 -8.13 11.66 11.85
C ARG A 63 -8.10 11.03 10.46
N TYR A 64 -7.58 9.79 10.38
CA TYR A 64 -7.52 9.05 9.13
C TYR A 64 -8.91 8.88 8.50
N THR A 65 -9.89 8.44 9.28
CA THR A 65 -11.27 8.22 8.81
C THR A 65 -11.94 9.50 8.36
N ALA A 66 -11.77 10.60 9.11
CA ALA A 66 -12.32 11.90 8.75
C ALA A 66 -11.68 12.44 7.46
N SER A 67 -10.36 12.32 7.29
CA SER A 67 -9.68 12.74 6.05
C SER A 67 -10.10 11.90 4.85
N CYS A 68 -10.23 10.58 5.00
CA CYS A 68 -10.78 9.69 3.97
C CYS A 68 -12.19 10.13 3.53
N ARG A 69 -13.08 10.38 4.50
CA ARG A 69 -14.45 10.85 4.23
C ARG A 69 -14.47 12.26 3.63
N ALA A 70 -13.52 13.12 4.00
CA ALA A 70 -13.37 14.44 3.40
C ALA A 70 -12.99 14.35 1.91
N VAL A 71 -12.05 13.48 1.53
CA VAL A 71 -11.74 13.20 0.11
C VAL A 71 -12.99 12.70 -0.63
N LEU A 72 -13.68 11.71 -0.05
CA LEU A 72 -14.91 11.13 -0.60
C LEU A 72 -15.95 12.22 -0.89
N TYR A 73 -16.27 13.03 0.11
CA TYR A 73 -17.31 14.05 -0.01
C TYR A 73 -16.89 15.21 -0.89
N LYS A 74 -15.64 15.68 -0.82
CA LYS A 74 -15.15 16.74 -1.71
C LYS A 74 -15.32 16.36 -3.17
N LEU A 75 -14.84 15.18 -3.57
CA LEU A 75 -14.95 14.73 -4.96
C LEU A 75 -16.41 14.43 -5.34
N ALA A 76 -17.16 13.71 -4.50
CA ALA A 76 -18.55 13.38 -4.80
C ALA A 76 -19.44 14.63 -4.95
N TRP A 77 -19.23 15.64 -4.10
CA TRP A 77 -20.00 16.88 -4.12
C TRP A 77 -19.65 17.77 -5.32
N SER A 78 -18.39 17.75 -5.77
CA SER A 78 -17.97 18.47 -6.97
C SER A 78 -18.82 18.11 -8.19
N PHE A 79 -19.31 16.87 -8.26
CA PHE A 79 -20.10 16.39 -9.40
C PHE A 79 -21.57 16.83 -9.39
N ILE A 80 -22.10 17.28 -8.25
CA ILE A 80 -23.49 17.72 -8.07
C ILE A 80 -23.59 19.24 -7.96
N ALA A 81 -22.59 19.89 -7.35
CA ALA A 81 -22.62 21.32 -7.13
C ALA A 81 -22.57 22.11 -8.46
N VAL A 82 -23.60 22.93 -8.72
CA VAL A 82 -23.69 23.80 -9.92
C VAL A 82 -22.59 24.87 -9.92
N SER A 83 -22.01 25.16 -8.76
CA SER A 83 -20.84 26.03 -8.59
C SER A 83 -20.08 25.65 -7.31
N CYS A 84 -18.85 25.16 -7.46
CA CYS A 84 -17.89 25.20 -6.37
C CYS A 84 -17.24 26.59 -6.36
N PRO A 85 -17.15 27.29 -5.22
CA PRO A 85 -16.11 28.30 -5.09
C PRO A 85 -14.78 27.58 -5.31
N GLY A 86 -13.97 28.06 -6.27
CA GLY A 86 -12.62 27.52 -6.50
C GLY A 86 -11.88 27.52 -5.18
N ASN A 87 -11.52 26.34 -4.69
CA ASN A 87 -10.91 26.21 -3.38
C ASN A 87 -9.39 26.08 -3.58
N GLU A 88 -8.62 27.02 -3.06
CA GLU A 88 -7.16 27.01 -3.21
C GLU A 88 -6.50 25.78 -2.53
N ASP A 89 -7.22 25.13 -1.60
CA ASP A 89 -6.64 24.15 -0.68
C ASP A 89 -6.54 22.69 -1.20
N GLY A 90 -6.97 22.39 -2.43
CA GLY A 90 -6.84 21.04 -3.00
C GLY A 90 -7.52 19.93 -2.18
N TYR A 91 -7.11 18.67 -2.36
CA TYR A 91 -7.65 17.55 -1.59
C TYR A 91 -6.97 17.41 -0.22
N PRO A 92 -7.69 17.01 0.84
CA PRO A 92 -7.09 16.79 2.14
C PRO A 92 -6.11 15.62 2.08
N ARG A 93 -4.96 15.78 2.74
CA ARG A 93 -3.96 14.72 2.84
C ARG A 93 -4.44 13.62 3.77
N VAL A 94 -4.19 12.37 3.38
CA VAL A 94 -4.66 11.19 4.10
C VAL A 94 -3.47 10.36 4.56
N TRP A 95 -3.34 10.20 5.88
CA TRP A 95 -2.23 9.45 6.48
C TRP A 95 -2.72 8.59 7.63
N LEU A 96 -2.37 7.30 7.59
CA LEU A 96 -2.66 6.37 8.68
C LEU A 96 -1.67 6.54 9.84
N ASN A 97 -0.39 6.74 9.52
CA ASN A 97 0.73 6.82 10.46
C ASN A 97 1.51 8.14 10.32
N GLU A 98 0.86 9.25 10.66
CA GLU A 98 1.45 10.59 10.59
C GLU A 98 2.78 10.69 11.36
N ALA A 99 2.86 10.08 12.55
CA ALA A 99 4.05 10.10 13.39
C ALA A 99 5.26 9.39 12.75
N GLN A 100 5.06 8.25 12.06
CA GLN A 100 6.17 7.53 11.41
C GLN A 100 6.68 8.25 10.16
N LEU A 101 5.82 8.96 9.43
CA LEU A 101 6.26 9.76 8.29
C LEU A 101 7.28 10.80 8.76
N LEU A 102 7.00 11.51 9.85
CA LEU A 102 7.91 12.53 10.40
C LEU A 102 9.28 11.96 10.83
N THR A 103 9.33 10.72 11.34
CA THR A 103 10.58 10.08 11.78
C THR A 103 11.34 9.35 10.67
N THR A 104 10.65 8.83 9.66
CA THR A 104 11.28 8.05 8.57
C THR A 104 12.02 8.93 7.57
N TYR A 105 11.71 10.22 7.56
CA TYR A 105 12.22 11.15 6.57
C TYR A 105 13.26 12.12 7.16
N PRO A 106 14.57 11.81 7.12
CA PRO A 106 15.63 12.71 7.62
C PRO A 106 15.54 14.09 6.99
N SER A 107 16.03 15.13 7.65
CA SER A 107 16.07 16.49 7.10
C SER A 107 16.72 16.51 5.71
N LEU A 108 16.12 17.26 4.78
CA LEU A 108 16.62 17.40 3.41
C LEU A 108 18.05 17.99 3.40
N ASN A 109 19.03 17.19 3.01
CA ASN A 109 20.44 17.58 2.98
C ASN A 109 20.85 18.11 1.60
N ALA A 110 21.89 18.95 1.52
CA ALA A 110 22.37 19.46 0.22
C ALA A 110 22.77 18.33 -0.76
N ALA A 111 23.18 17.17 -0.24
CA ALA A 111 23.48 15.97 -1.02
C ALA A 111 22.26 15.33 -1.72
N ASP A 112 21.04 15.75 -1.36
CA ASP A 112 19.77 15.26 -1.91
C ASP A 112 19.30 16.08 -3.12
N ARG A 113 20.07 17.08 -3.56
CA ARG A 113 19.75 17.89 -4.75
C ARG A 113 19.97 17.06 -6.03
N PRO A 114 19.10 17.21 -7.05
CA PRO A 114 19.39 16.65 -8.37
C PRO A 114 20.70 17.23 -8.90
N TYR A 115 21.48 16.43 -9.64
CA TYR A 115 22.67 16.97 -10.30
C TYR A 115 22.29 17.84 -11.50
N TYR A 116 21.29 17.39 -12.27
CA TYR A 116 20.79 18.07 -13.46
C TYR A 116 19.30 18.38 -13.36
N LEU A 117 18.92 19.49 -13.98
CA LEU A 117 17.53 19.84 -14.28
C LEU A 117 17.43 20.27 -15.75
N TRP A 118 16.27 20.08 -16.35
CA TRP A 118 15.92 20.66 -17.64
C TRP A 118 15.37 22.07 -17.42
N ASP A 119 16.04 23.09 -17.96
CA ASP A 119 15.56 24.47 -18.06
C ASP A 119 14.64 24.55 -19.29
N ALA A 120 13.33 24.63 -19.07
CA ALA A 120 12.33 24.61 -20.13
C ALA A 120 12.27 25.92 -20.93
N GLU A 121 12.74 27.04 -20.37
CA GLU A 121 12.80 28.33 -21.05
C GLU A 121 13.97 28.38 -22.03
N LYS A 122 15.14 27.89 -21.59
CA LYS A 122 16.36 27.84 -22.41
C LYS A 122 16.51 26.55 -23.21
N GLU A 123 15.58 25.62 -23.03
CA GLU A 123 15.54 24.31 -23.69
C GLU A 123 16.89 23.57 -23.57
N ARG A 124 17.43 23.50 -22.34
CA ARG A 124 18.70 22.81 -22.07
C ARG A 124 18.79 22.21 -20.68
N THR A 125 19.60 21.17 -20.56
CA THR A 125 19.96 20.57 -19.28
C THR A 125 21.02 21.45 -18.60
N VAL A 126 20.80 21.80 -17.33
CA VAL A 126 21.70 22.63 -16.53
C VAL A 126 22.18 21.88 -15.30
N THR A 127 23.40 22.14 -14.86
CA THR A 127 23.94 21.60 -13.61
C THR A 127 23.47 22.45 -12.43
N VAL A 128 22.81 21.82 -11.45
CA VAL A 128 22.20 22.52 -10.32
C VAL A 128 23.23 23.26 -9.46
N ASN A 129 24.43 22.72 -9.33
CA ASN A 129 25.51 23.35 -8.56
C ASN A 129 26.09 24.61 -9.24
N GLU A 130 25.80 24.85 -10.52
CA GLU A 130 26.21 26.06 -11.24
C GLU A 130 25.16 27.18 -11.10
N LEU A 131 23.99 26.88 -10.53
CA LEU A 131 22.95 27.86 -10.24
C LEU A 131 23.19 28.52 -8.87
N PRO A 132 22.79 29.80 -8.68
CA PRO A 132 22.96 30.50 -7.40
C PRO A 132 22.30 29.76 -6.23
N GLU A 133 21.15 29.15 -6.49
CA GLU A 133 20.42 28.29 -5.57
C GLU A 133 19.75 27.16 -6.34
N CYS A 134 19.33 26.10 -5.62
CA CYS A 134 18.55 25.02 -6.23
C CYS A 134 17.14 25.54 -6.52
N PRO A 135 16.72 25.64 -7.80
CA PRO A 135 15.41 26.19 -8.13
C PRO A 135 14.29 25.24 -7.70
N GLN A 136 13.06 25.76 -7.65
CA GLN A 136 11.85 24.93 -7.62
C GLN A 136 11.71 24.19 -8.95
N TYR A 137 11.35 22.91 -8.91
CA TYR A 137 11.18 22.08 -10.10
C TYR A 137 10.05 21.07 -9.94
N VAL A 138 9.57 20.55 -11.07
CA VAL A 138 8.59 19.46 -11.13
C VAL A 138 9.26 18.18 -11.60
N CYS A 139 8.94 17.05 -10.97
CA CYS A 139 9.33 15.73 -11.47
C CYS A 139 8.27 15.21 -12.46
N ILE A 140 8.71 14.59 -13.55
CA ILE A 140 7.82 13.85 -14.45
C ILE A 140 8.16 12.35 -14.39
N SER A 141 7.28 11.62 -13.72
CA SER A 141 7.22 10.16 -13.68
C SER A 141 6.63 9.61 -14.98
N HIS A 142 7.30 8.62 -15.57
CA HIS A 142 6.81 7.94 -16.76
C HIS A 142 7.44 6.54 -16.89
N THR A 143 7.08 5.81 -17.95
CA THR A 143 7.71 4.51 -18.25
C THR A 143 8.22 4.47 -19.68
N TRP A 144 9.48 4.07 -19.85
CA TRP A 144 10.14 4.02 -21.15
C TRP A 144 11.04 2.80 -21.32
N GLY A 145 11.74 2.36 -20.27
CA GLY A 145 12.80 1.35 -20.37
C GLY A 145 12.40 -0.01 -20.97
N ARG A 146 11.17 -0.49 -20.72
CA ARG A 146 10.65 -1.74 -21.34
C ARG A 146 10.38 -1.61 -22.84
N TRP A 147 10.25 -0.38 -23.33
CA TRP A 147 9.98 -0.02 -24.72
C TRP A 147 11.18 0.59 -25.41
N ARG A 148 12.36 0.57 -24.76
CA ARG A 148 13.60 1.05 -25.33
C ARG A 148 13.89 0.33 -26.63
N VAL A 149 14.22 1.08 -27.68
CA VAL A 149 14.69 0.52 -28.95
C VAL A 149 16.20 0.25 -28.81
N PRO A 150 16.66 -1.02 -28.81
CA PRO A 150 18.06 -1.35 -28.60
C PRO A 150 18.98 -0.69 -29.64
N GLY A 151 20.06 -0.08 -29.18
CA GLY A 151 21.03 0.59 -30.06
C GLY A 151 20.56 1.90 -30.69
N SER A 152 19.31 2.32 -30.48
CA SER A 152 18.78 3.57 -31.03
C SER A 152 18.83 4.70 -30.02
N TYR A 153 19.41 5.83 -30.43
CA TYR A 153 19.53 7.05 -29.65
C TYR A 153 19.17 8.26 -30.50
N ALA A 154 18.75 9.33 -29.84
CA ALA A 154 18.48 10.63 -30.42
C ALA A 154 19.39 11.67 -29.78
N ASP A 155 19.91 12.57 -30.60
CA ASP A 155 20.55 13.80 -30.13
C ASP A 155 19.46 14.84 -29.92
N ILE A 156 19.30 15.25 -28.66
CA ILE A 156 18.34 16.27 -28.26
C ILE A 156 19.12 17.55 -28.01
N ASN A 157 18.75 18.64 -28.68
CA ASN A 157 19.39 19.93 -28.46
C ASN A 157 19.32 20.30 -26.97
N GLY A 158 20.45 20.72 -26.39
CA GLY A 158 20.54 21.07 -24.98
C GLY A 158 20.68 19.88 -24.01
N VAL A 159 20.64 18.62 -24.44
CA VAL A 159 20.95 17.45 -23.61
C VAL A 159 22.40 16.98 -23.90
N PRO A 160 23.32 16.94 -22.91
CA PRO A 160 24.74 16.67 -23.15
C PRO A 160 25.09 15.23 -23.54
N TRP A 161 24.10 14.33 -23.55
CA TRP A 161 24.29 12.91 -23.84
C TRP A 161 23.21 12.38 -24.79
N PRO A 162 23.51 11.31 -25.54
CA PRO A 162 22.52 10.67 -26.40
C PRO A 162 21.35 10.12 -25.56
N VAL A 163 20.12 10.45 -25.96
CA VAL A 163 18.89 10.02 -25.29
C VAL A 163 18.36 8.75 -25.98
N PRO A 164 18.14 7.64 -25.25
CA PRO A 164 17.64 6.41 -25.84
C PRO A 164 16.23 6.58 -26.39
N GLN A 165 15.99 6.06 -27.60
CA GLN A 165 14.66 6.06 -28.20
C GLN A 165 13.78 4.94 -27.62
N ASN A 166 12.47 5.11 -27.72
CA ASN A 166 11.49 4.13 -27.28
C ASN A 166 10.26 4.11 -28.21
N THR A 167 9.42 3.09 -28.08
CA THR A 167 8.24 2.92 -28.94
C THR A 167 6.96 3.56 -28.41
N ARG A 168 6.99 4.26 -27.27
CA ARG A 168 5.80 4.87 -26.65
C ARG A 168 5.60 6.33 -27.04
N PHE A 169 6.70 7.07 -27.20
CA PHE A 169 6.67 8.50 -27.53
C PHE A 169 7.96 8.93 -28.23
N ILE A 170 7.89 10.03 -28.96
CA ILE A 170 9.01 10.63 -29.68
C ILE A 170 9.76 11.54 -28.70
N VAL A 171 11.01 11.19 -28.39
CA VAL A 171 11.82 11.92 -27.40
C VAL A 171 12.21 13.33 -27.86
N GLN A 172 12.24 13.55 -29.18
CA GLN A 172 12.54 14.84 -29.82
C GLN A 172 11.45 15.90 -29.63
N ASP A 173 10.21 15.48 -29.37
CA ASP A 173 9.09 16.41 -29.20
C ASP A 173 8.98 16.93 -27.75
N LEU A 174 9.69 16.30 -26.82
CA LEU A 174 9.61 16.61 -25.39
C LEU A 174 10.00 18.05 -25.01
N PRO A 175 11.04 18.68 -25.60
CA PRO A 175 11.33 20.10 -25.32
C PRO A 175 10.13 21.02 -25.54
N LEU A 176 9.38 20.81 -26.63
CA LEU A 176 8.17 21.59 -26.95
C LEU A 176 7.06 21.32 -25.92
N HIS A 177 6.86 20.06 -25.56
CA HIS A 177 5.88 19.68 -24.54
C HIS A 177 6.20 20.31 -23.17
N PHE A 178 7.45 20.21 -22.73
CA PHE A 178 7.93 20.74 -21.45
C PHE A 178 7.75 22.25 -21.35
N LYS A 179 7.99 22.97 -22.46
CA LYS A 179 7.70 24.41 -22.54
C LYS A 179 6.21 24.71 -22.38
N GLY A 180 5.35 23.90 -23.01
CA GLY A 180 3.89 24.02 -22.92
C GLY A 180 3.31 23.77 -21.52
N LEU A 181 4.02 23.04 -20.65
CA LEU A 181 3.58 22.81 -19.26
C LEU A 181 3.71 24.02 -18.35
N GLY A 182 4.53 25.02 -18.72
CA GLY A 182 4.70 26.26 -17.95
C GLY A 182 5.55 26.12 -16.68
N PHE A 183 6.30 25.02 -16.50
CA PHE A 183 7.25 24.86 -15.40
C PHE A 183 8.67 25.25 -15.84
N PRO A 184 9.35 26.20 -15.17
CA PRO A 184 10.69 26.65 -15.58
C PRO A 184 11.75 25.54 -15.51
N TYR A 185 11.71 24.71 -14.46
CA TYR A 185 12.64 23.61 -14.27
C TYR A 185 11.91 22.28 -14.10
N ILE A 186 12.37 21.27 -14.82
CA ILE A 186 11.80 19.93 -14.82
C ILE A 186 12.89 18.91 -14.55
N TRP A 187 12.59 17.94 -13.69
CA TRP A 187 13.37 16.73 -13.58
C TRP A 187 12.68 15.61 -14.37
N PHE A 188 13.35 15.13 -15.42
CA PHE A 188 12.90 14.05 -16.28
C PHE A 188 14.09 13.11 -16.52
N ASP A 189 13.98 11.85 -16.11
CA ASP A 189 15.13 10.94 -16.00
C ASP A 189 15.97 10.82 -17.29
N LEU A 190 15.34 10.80 -18.47
CA LEU A 190 16.01 10.75 -19.77
C LEU A 190 16.91 11.97 -20.04
N PHE A 191 16.52 13.15 -19.53
CA PHE A 191 17.23 14.42 -19.72
C PHE A 191 18.10 14.79 -18.53
N CYS A 192 17.85 14.22 -17.35
CA CYS A 192 18.53 14.58 -16.10
C CYS A 192 19.44 13.47 -15.55
N ILE A 193 19.42 12.28 -16.12
CA ILE A 193 20.35 11.19 -15.80
C ILE A 193 21.11 10.80 -17.06
N PRO A 194 22.46 10.78 -17.05
CA PRO A 194 23.24 10.24 -18.16
C PRO A 194 22.87 8.78 -18.46
N GLN A 195 22.50 8.50 -19.71
CA GLN A 195 21.89 7.22 -20.09
C GLN A 195 22.91 6.12 -20.47
N LEU A 196 24.20 6.46 -20.56
CA LEU A 196 25.28 5.52 -20.86
C LEU A 196 25.60 4.65 -19.65
N GLU A 197 25.72 3.33 -19.87
CA GLU A 197 25.97 2.35 -18.81
C GLU A 197 27.32 2.53 -18.10
N THR A 198 28.27 3.22 -18.71
CA THR A 198 29.60 3.51 -18.14
C THR A 198 29.59 4.71 -17.20
N SER A 199 28.50 5.46 -17.11
CA SER A 199 28.42 6.67 -16.30
C SER A 199 28.35 6.36 -14.80
N LYS A 200 29.37 6.77 -14.05
CA LYS A 200 29.31 6.75 -12.57
C LYS A 200 28.25 7.69 -12.01
N LEU A 201 27.96 8.78 -12.72
CA LEU A 201 26.97 9.77 -12.32
C LEU A 201 25.55 9.20 -12.40
N LYS A 202 25.29 8.27 -13.32
CA LYS A 202 24.02 7.53 -13.40
C LYS A 202 23.73 6.79 -12.08
N ASP A 203 24.70 6.01 -11.59
CA ASP A 203 24.55 5.24 -10.34
C ASP A 203 24.38 6.16 -9.11
N GLN A 204 25.04 7.32 -9.12
CA GLN A 204 24.89 8.34 -8.07
C GLN A 204 23.49 8.96 -8.08
N GLU A 205 22.97 9.36 -9.26
CA GLU A 205 21.63 9.93 -9.37
C GLU A 205 20.54 8.91 -9.03
N ILE A 206 20.68 7.64 -9.43
CA ILE A 206 19.78 6.55 -9.00
C ILE A 206 19.74 6.46 -7.47
N GLY A 207 20.90 6.56 -6.81
CA GLY A 207 20.99 6.57 -5.35
C GLY A 207 20.40 7.80 -4.66
N ARG A 208 20.11 8.88 -5.40
CA ARG A 208 19.56 10.16 -4.88
C ARG A 208 18.08 10.38 -5.19
N GLN A 209 17.45 9.49 -5.96
CA GLN A 209 16.08 9.71 -6.43
C GLN A 209 15.09 10.06 -5.31
N ALA A 210 15.21 9.47 -4.12
CA ALA A 210 14.31 9.86 -3.02
C ALA A 210 14.42 11.33 -2.64
N GLY A 211 15.65 11.86 -2.61
CA GLY A 211 15.91 13.28 -2.37
C GLY A 211 15.34 14.16 -3.47
N ILE A 212 15.49 13.74 -4.73
CA ILE A 212 15.02 14.46 -5.90
C ILE A 212 13.48 14.55 -5.92
N PHE A 213 12.78 13.43 -5.76
CA PHE A 213 11.31 13.44 -5.74
C PHE A 213 10.76 14.18 -4.52
N ARG A 214 11.37 14.02 -3.35
CA ARG A 214 10.92 14.71 -2.13
C ARG A 214 11.09 16.23 -2.18
N ARG A 215 12.12 16.72 -2.87
CA ARG A 215 12.38 18.16 -3.05
C ARG A 215 11.56 18.79 -4.17
N SER A 216 10.93 18.00 -5.04
CA SER A 216 10.16 18.56 -6.14
C SER A 216 8.93 19.29 -5.60
N GLN A 217 8.58 20.40 -6.24
CA GLN A 217 7.39 21.17 -5.88
C GLN A 217 6.13 20.35 -6.13
N ARG A 218 6.13 19.61 -7.24
CA ARG A 218 5.06 18.70 -7.67
C ARG A 218 5.67 17.51 -8.40
N CYS A 219 4.87 16.47 -8.58
CA CYS A 219 5.20 15.33 -9.41
C CYS A 219 4.03 15.04 -10.35
N ILE A 220 4.35 14.79 -11.62
CA ILE A 220 3.40 14.45 -12.67
C ILE A 220 3.63 12.99 -13.05
N ALA A 221 2.58 12.19 -13.08
CA ALA A 221 2.58 10.89 -13.74
C ALA A 221 2.02 11.08 -15.15
N TRP A 222 2.91 10.96 -16.14
CA TRP A 222 2.54 11.03 -17.55
C TRP A 222 2.12 9.65 -18.05
N ILE A 223 0.80 9.43 -18.12
CA ILE A 223 0.19 8.16 -18.49
C ILE A 223 0.03 8.14 -20.02
N THR A 224 1.09 7.78 -20.73
CA THR A 224 1.08 7.81 -22.21
C THR A 224 0.16 6.78 -22.88
N ASP A 225 -0.47 5.89 -22.10
CA ASP A 225 -1.50 4.96 -22.58
C ASP A 225 -2.92 5.54 -22.47
N ALA A 226 -3.09 6.70 -21.83
CA ALA A 226 -4.37 7.38 -21.69
C ALA A 226 -4.44 8.58 -22.65
N GLU A 227 -5.45 8.59 -23.51
CA GLU A 227 -5.83 9.65 -24.44
C GLU A 227 -6.88 10.59 -23.80
N SER A 228 -7.83 10.06 -23.01
CA SER A 228 -8.85 10.85 -22.29
C SER A 228 -9.06 10.41 -20.83
N TRP A 229 -9.68 11.29 -20.04
CA TRP A 229 -10.15 11.02 -18.68
C TRP A 229 -11.65 10.70 -18.59
N ASP A 230 -12.40 10.74 -19.68
CA ASP A 230 -13.87 10.65 -19.67
C ASP A 230 -14.41 9.40 -18.96
N GLY A 231 -13.82 8.24 -19.23
CA GLY A 231 -14.19 6.98 -18.59
C GLY A 231 -13.88 6.98 -17.09
N VAL A 232 -12.74 7.55 -16.70
CA VAL A 232 -12.34 7.68 -15.28
C VAL A 232 -13.31 8.62 -14.56
N VAL A 233 -13.51 9.83 -15.08
CA VAL A 233 -14.40 10.84 -14.50
C VAL A 233 -15.84 10.33 -14.39
N SER A 234 -16.36 9.68 -15.44
CA SER A 234 -17.71 9.10 -15.42
C SER A 234 -17.88 8.03 -14.35
N SER A 235 -16.85 7.20 -14.15
CA SER A 235 -16.86 6.13 -13.15
C SER A 235 -16.71 6.69 -11.72
N LEU A 236 -15.88 7.72 -11.53
CA LEU A 236 -15.77 8.45 -10.26
C LEU A 236 -17.08 9.15 -9.90
N ARG A 237 -17.75 9.73 -10.89
CA ARG A 237 -19.07 10.34 -10.72
C ARG A 237 -20.09 9.33 -10.24
N TRP A 238 -20.12 8.14 -10.85
CA TRP A 238 -21.02 7.07 -10.43
C TRP A 238 -20.76 6.64 -8.98
N LEU A 239 -19.49 6.40 -8.62
CA LEU A 239 -19.10 6.03 -7.26
C LEU A 239 -19.49 7.13 -6.25
N GLY A 240 -19.21 8.39 -6.57
CA GLY A 240 -19.56 9.54 -5.73
C GLY A 240 -21.06 9.67 -5.49
N LEU A 241 -21.88 9.55 -6.54
CA LEU A 241 -23.34 9.56 -6.39
C LEU A 241 -23.83 8.37 -5.55
N ASN A 242 -23.25 7.18 -5.73
CA ASN A 242 -23.62 6.01 -4.93
C ASN A 242 -23.28 6.21 -3.44
N ALA A 243 -22.10 6.73 -3.13
CA ALA A 243 -21.72 7.06 -1.77
C ALA A 243 -22.65 8.12 -1.16
N LEU A 244 -22.98 9.18 -1.89
CA LEU A 244 -23.90 10.22 -1.40
C LEU A 244 -25.30 9.66 -1.14
N LYS A 245 -25.84 8.85 -2.07
CA LYS A 245 -27.11 8.13 -1.88
C LYS A 245 -27.13 7.33 -0.58
N LEU A 246 -26.03 6.66 -0.26
CA LEU A 246 -25.97 5.76 0.90
C LEU A 246 -25.64 6.48 2.21
N THR A 247 -24.95 7.61 2.16
CA THR A 247 -24.34 8.22 3.35
C THR A 247 -24.80 9.65 3.66
N SER A 248 -25.66 10.24 2.82
CA SER A 248 -26.18 11.59 2.98
C SER A 248 -27.65 11.69 2.58
N THR A 249 -28.47 12.42 3.34
CA THR A 249 -29.87 12.71 3.00
C THR A 249 -30.06 14.03 2.26
N VAL A 250 -28.99 14.82 2.13
CA VAL A 250 -29.08 16.23 1.66
C VAL A 250 -29.36 16.35 0.17
N VAL A 251 -28.98 15.34 -0.62
CA VAL A 251 -28.93 15.41 -2.10
C VAL A 251 -29.73 14.30 -2.79
N ASP A 252 -30.68 13.69 -2.08
CA ASP A 252 -31.43 12.53 -2.60
C ASP A 252 -32.13 12.85 -3.93
N GLU A 253 -32.73 14.04 -4.08
CA GLU A 253 -33.41 14.44 -5.31
C GLU A 253 -32.44 14.61 -6.49
N GLN A 254 -31.35 15.37 -6.30
CA GLN A 254 -30.33 15.61 -7.33
C GLN A 254 -29.63 14.30 -7.75
N VAL A 255 -29.31 13.44 -6.80
CA VAL A 255 -28.71 12.13 -7.07
C VAL A 255 -29.65 11.29 -7.93
N ASN A 256 -30.95 11.24 -7.59
CA ASN A 256 -31.94 10.46 -8.33
C ASN A 256 -32.14 10.97 -9.76
N GLU A 257 -32.14 12.29 -9.97
CA GLU A 257 -32.24 12.90 -11.30
C GLU A 257 -31.04 12.54 -12.19
N MET A 258 -29.83 12.57 -11.61
CA MET A 258 -28.58 12.33 -12.35
C MET A 258 -28.28 10.85 -12.59
N TRP A 259 -28.85 9.95 -11.78
CA TRP A 259 -28.49 8.54 -11.75
C TRP A 259 -28.55 7.82 -13.11
N PRO A 260 -29.59 8.01 -13.96
CA PRO A 260 -29.67 7.32 -15.25
C PRO A 260 -28.54 7.71 -16.21
N VAL A 261 -28.21 9.01 -16.27
CA VAL A 261 -27.18 9.56 -17.15
C VAL A 261 -25.79 9.08 -16.72
N VAL A 262 -25.51 9.19 -15.42
CA VAL A 262 -24.20 8.79 -14.85
C VAL A 262 -24.00 7.28 -14.97
N SER A 263 -25.04 6.48 -14.73
CA SER A 263 -24.98 5.02 -14.90
C SER A 263 -24.72 4.60 -16.35
N ALA A 264 -25.24 5.35 -17.33
CA ALA A 264 -24.94 5.10 -18.73
C ALA A 264 -23.49 5.44 -19.08
N ALA A 265 -23.00 6.61 -18.65
CA ALA A 265 -21.64 7.07 -18.92
C ALA A 265 -20.57 6.16 -18.29
N ALA A 266 -20.81 5.67 -17.06
CA ALA A 266 -19.89 4.79 -16.33
C ALA A 266 -19.73 3.38 -16.93
N ARG A 267 -20.46 3.05 -18.00
CA ARG A 267 -20.24 1.82 -18.78
C ARG A 267 -19.02 1.93 -19.71
N ALA A 268 -18.54 3.14 -19.98
CA ALA A 268 -17.31 3.35 -20.73
C ALA A 268 -16.12 2.71 -20.01
N SER A 269 -15.16 2.16 -20.76
CA SER A 269 -13.91 1.65 -20.20
C SER A 269 -13.07 2.82 -19.71
N ILE A 270 -12.30 2.61 -18.64
CA ILE A 270 -11.28 3.54 -18.19
C ILE A 270 -9.96 3.26 -18.91
N GLU A 271 -9.19 4.30 -19.18
CA GLU A 271 -7.91 4.20 -19.88
C GLU A 271 -6.73 3.89 -18.94
N LEU A 272 -7.02 3.73 -17.64
CA LEU A 272 -6.05 3.24 -16.65
C LEU A 272 -5.94 1.70 -16.63
N MET A 273 -6.80 1.01 -17.40
CA MET A 273 -6.83 -0.43 -17.54
C MET A 273 -6.72 -0.79 -19.03
N ARG A 274 -6.02 -1.89 -19.33
CA ARG A 274 -5.90 -2.42 -20.69
C ARG A 274 -6.34 -3.87 -20.73
N GLU A 275 -6.93 -4.26 -21.86
CA GLU A 275 -7.24 -5.66 -22.13
C GLU A 275 -6.01 -6.33 -22.77
N THR A 276 -5.65 -7.49 -22.24
CA THR A 276 -4.53 -8.29 -22.74
C THR A 276 -4.97 -9.72 -23.00
N PRO A 277 -4.54 -10.35 -24.10
CA PRO A 277 -4.73 -11.78 -24.29
C PRO A 277 -4.00 -12.56 -23.18
N PHE A 278 -4.67 -13.57 -22.62
CA PHE A 278 -4.16 -14.42 -21.52
C PHE A 278 -2.74 -14.98 -21.74
N HIS A 279 -2.31 -15.13 -23.00
CA HIS A 279 -1.05 -15.74 -23.38
C HIS A 279 0.17 -14.79 -23.37
N SER A 280 -0.03 -13.49 -23.14
CA SER A 280 1.05 -12.49 -23.27
C SER A 280 1.93 -12.32 -22.02
N HIS A 281 1.46 -12.74 -20.84
CA HIS A 281 2.20 -12.65 -19.59
C HIS A 281 2.11 -13.97 -18.82
N ALA A 282 3.10 -14.85 -19.03
CA ALA A 282 3.30 -16.02 -18.20
C ALA A 282 3.56 -15.61 -16.74
N VAL A 283 2.54 -15.73 -15.90
CA VAL A 283 2.71 -16.19 -14.53
C VAL A 283 1.74 -17.35 -14.34
N ALA A 284 2.30 -18.54 -14.11
CA ALA A 284 1.61 -19.80 -13.80
C ALA A 284 0.80 -19.71 -12.48
N ALA A 285 -0.20 -18.83 -12.43
CA ALA A 285 -1.05 -18.60 -11.27
C ALA A 285 -2.54 -18.76 -11.55
N ALA A 286 -2.94 -18.73 -12.83
CA ALA A 286 -4.33 -18.68 -13.27
C ALA A 286 -4.75 -19.93 -14.08
N THR A 287 -4.09 -21.08 -13.91
CA THR A 287 -4.38 -22.28 -14.72
C THR A 287 -5.45 -23.22 -14.18
N ASP A 288 -6.12 -22.96 -13.06
CA ASP A 288 -7.17 -23.89 -12.57
C ASP A 288 -8.61 -23.36 -12.64
N ASP A 289 -8.87 -22.07 -12.88
CA ASP A 289 -10.24 -21.51 -12.81
C ASP A 289 -10.92 -21.26 -14.16
N LEU A 290 -10.28 -21.56 -15.30
CA LEU A 290 -10.81 -21.25 -16.64
C LEU A 290 -10.89 -22.45 -17.61
N ALA A 291 -10.89 -23.67 -17.08
CA ALA A 291 -10.96 -24.91 -17.88
C ALA A 291 -12.35 -25.20 -18.51
N GLY A 292 -13.15 -24.18 -18.82
CA GLY A 292 -14.52 -24.33 -19.33
C GLY A 292 -14.94 -23.43 -20.49
N SER A 293 -14.09 -22.52 -20.99
CA SER A 293 -14.46 -21.60 -22.08
C SER A 293 -13.56 -21.74 -23.30
N THR A 294 -14.17 -21.95 -24.47
CA THR A 294 -13.51 -22.09 -25.78
C THR A 294 -13.07 -20.76 -26.40
N ALA A 295 -13.29 -19.63 -25.72
CA ALA A 295 -12.74 -18.33 -26.10
C ALA A 295 -11.49 -18.04 -25.27
N SER A 296 -10.40 -17.59 -25.91
CA SER A 296 -9.22 -17.08 -25.17
C SER A 296 -9.67 -15.97 -24.21
N PRO A 297 -9.57 -16.15 -22.88
CA PRO A 297 -10.07 -15.15 -21.94
C PRO A 297 -9.23 -13.88 -22.04
N MET A 298 -9.86 -12.74 -22.32
CA MET A 298 -9.18 -11.44 -22.22
C MET A 298 -9.02 -11.07 -20.75
N PHE A 299 -7.82 -10.66 -20.36
CA PHE A 299 -7.49 -10.27 -19.00
C PHE A 299 -7.29 -8.75 -18.94
N GLU A 300 -8.05 -8.08 -18.07
CA GLU A 300 -7.84 -6.66 -17.80
C GLU A 300 -6.74 -6.47 -16.77
N GLU A 301 -5.76 -5.62 -17.08
CA GLU A 301 -4.68 -5.24 -16.17
C GLU A 301 -4.43 -3.74 -16.17
N PRO A 302 -3.85 -3.19 -15.09
CA PRO A 302 -3.43 -1.79 -15.05
C PRO A 302 -2.46 -1.45 -16.17
N VAL A 303 -2.55 -0.22 -16.67
CA VAL A 303 -1.62 0.27 -17.68
C VAL A 303 -0.16 0.22 -17.20
N PRO A 304 0.80 0.06 -18.12
CA PRO A 304 2.24 0.12 -17.90
C PRO A 304 2.78 0.96 -16.76
N TRP A 305 2.28 2.18 -16.58
CA TRP A 305 2.75 3.06 -15.51
C TRP A 305 2.57 2.42 -14.12
N PHE A 306 1.41 1.84 -13.83
CA PHE A 306 1.14 1.17 -12.57
C PHE A 306 1.91 -0.13 -12.38
N SER A 307 2.35 -0.76 -13.47
CA SER A 307 3.09 -2.03 -13.41
C SER A 307 4.59 -1.86 -13.25
N SER A 308 5.13 -0.64 -13.38
CA SER A 308 6.57 -0.38 -13.20
C SER A 308 6.96 -0.42 -11.72
N LEU A 309 8.11 -1.01 -11.41
CA LEU A 309 8.63 -0.95 -10.04
C LEU A 309 9.12 0.46 -9.66
N TRP A 310 9.63 1.21 -10.63
CA TRP A 310 10.14 2.57 -10.39
C TRP A 310 9.02 3.52 -9.94
N THR A 311 7.82 3.39 -10.51
CA THR A 311 6.68 4.23 -10.16
C THR A 311 6.20 3.99 -8.73
N LEU A 312 6.47 2.81 -8.16
CA LEU A 312 6.12 2.51 -6.76
C LEU A 312 6.88 3.40 -5.76
N GLN A 313 8.17 3.63 -6.00
CA GLN A 313 8.96 4.57 -5.20
C GLN A 313 8.42 6.00 -5.33
N GLU A 314 8.08 6.40 -6.55
CA GLU A 314 7.59 7.75 -6.86
C GLU A 314 6.23 8.00 -6.17
N CYS A 315 5.31 7.03 -6.20
CA CYS A 315 4.04 7.08 -5.47
C CYS A 315 4.25 7.27 -3.97
N PHE A 316 5.20 6.54 -3.38
CA PHE A 316 5.47 6.62 -1.94
C PHE A 316 6.07 7.96 -1.52
N LEU A 317 6.90 8.57 -2.37
CA LEU A 317 7.57 9.84 -2.08
C LEU A 317 6.72 11.06 -2.43
N CYS A 318 5.85 10.92 -3.42
CA CYS A 318 4.98 11.96 -3.94
C CYS A 318 3.53 11.43 -4.01
N PRO A 319 2.83 11.27 -2.87
CA PRO A 319 1.46 10.76 -2.89
C PRO A 319 0.49 11.67 -3.67
N GLU A 320 0.77 12.97 -3.68
CA GLU A 320 0.00 13.99 -4.41
C GLU A 320 0.38 14.07 -5.91
N ILE A 321 0.89 12.98 -6.50
CA ILE A 321 1.17 12.90 -7.94
C ILE A 321 -0.09 13.28 -8.73
N GLN A 322 0.07 14.19 -9.69
CA GLN A 322 -0.98 14.57 -10.61
C GLN A 322 -0.93 13.68 -11.86
N LEU A 323 -2.09 13.19 -12.29
CA LEU A 323 -2.20 12.27 -13.43
C LEU A 323 -2.44 13.09 -14.71
N TYR A 324 -1.64 12.83 -15.73
CA TYR A 324 -1.72 13.51 -17.03
C TYR A 324 -1.87 12.48 -18.16
N THR A 325 -2.75 12.77 -19.12
CA THR A 325 -2.88 11.98 -20.36
C THR A 325 -1.64 12.14 -21.23
N LYS A 326 -1.56 11.36 -22.30
CA LYS A 326 -0.55 11.48 -23.34
C LYS A 326 -0.44 12.89 -23.92
N GLN A 327 -1.55 13.60 -24.06
CA GLN A 327 -1.64 15.00 -24.54
C GLN A 327 -1.52 16.03 -23.42
N TRP A 328 -1.06 15.63 -22.24
CA TRP A 328 -0.90 16.51 -21.07
C TRP A 328 -2.22 17.08 -20.52
N GLY A 329 -3.35 16.41 -20.75
CA GLY A 329 -4.61 16.72 -20.07
C GLY A 329 -4.56 16.23 -18.62
N ARG A 330 -4.76 17.12 -17.65
CA ARG A 330 -4.73 16.79 -16.22
C ARG A 330 -6.04 16.13 -15.79
N LEU A 331 -5.98 15.13 -14.92
CA LEU A 331 -7.16 14.56 -14.28
C LEU A 331 -7.67 15.54 -13.22
N GLU A 332 -8.87 16.07 -13.43
CA GLU A 332 -9.48 17.11 -12.60
C GLU A 332 -10.92 16.73 -12.24
N ASP A 333 -11.39 17.30 -11.13
CA ASP A 333 -12.80 17.26 -10.80
C ASP A 333 -13.59 18.36 -11.53
N SER A 334 -14.91 18.40 -11.32
CA SER A 334 -15.79 19.39 -11.98
C SER A 334 -15.52 20.84 -11.53
N CYS A 335 -14.69 21.04 -10.50
CA CYS A 335 -14.33 22.33 -9.95
C CYS A 335 -12.91 22.78 -10.40
N GLY A 336 -12.23 21.96 -11.22
CA GLY A 336 -10.89 22.24 -11.77
C GLY A 336 -9.74 21.87 -10.84
N ASP A 337 -10.03 21.28 -9.69
CA ASP A 337 -9.02 20.80 -8.75
C ASP A 337 -8.40 19.50 -9.29
N ALA A 338 -7.08 19.38 -9.18
CA ALA A 338 -6.39 18.16 -9.59
C ALA A 338 -6.78 16.99 -8.68
N ILE A 339 -7.29 15.90 -9.28
CA ILE A 339 -7.50 14.65 -8.56
C ILE A 339 -6.15 13.94 -8.50
N THR A 340 -5.47 14.06 -7.37
CA THR A 340 -4.17 13.44 -7.14
C THR A 340 -4.28 11.93 -7.03
N LEU A 341 -3.17 11.21 -7.19
CA LEU A 341 -3.14 9.76 -7.08
C LEU A 341 -3.58 9.28 -5.69
N GLN A 342 -3.18 9.95 -4.60
CA GLN A 342 -3.68 9.68 -3.26
C GLN A 342 -5.21 9.89 -3.19
N ALA A 343 -5.71 11.04 -3.65
CA ALA A 343 -7.15 11.32 -3.64
C ALA A 343 -7.93 10.26 -4.43
N LEU A 344 -7.45 9.88 -5.62
CA LEU A 344 -8.04 8.83 -6.46
C LEU A 344 -8.11 7.49 -5.72
N MET A 345 -6.99 7.02 -5.16
CA MET A 345 -6.94 5.71 -4.51
C MET A 345 -7.74 5.67 -3.21
N VAL A 346 -7.69 6.74 -2.41
CA VAL A 346 -8.54 6.89 -1.20
C VAL A 346 -10.01 6.88 -1.59
N PHE A 347 -10.40 7.64 -2.60
CA PHE A 347 -11.78 7.71 -3.06
C PHE A 347 -12.29 6.33 -3.50
N ILE A 348 -11.51 5.58 -4.28
CA ILE A 348 -11.89 4.24 -4.75
C ILE A 348 -11.98 3.27 -3.56
N ALA A 349 -10.98 3.25 -2.67
CA ALA A 349 -10.93 2.35 -1.52
C ALA A 349 -12.08 2.59 -0.54
N GLU A 350 -12.42 3.86 -0.26
CA GLU A 350 -13.57 4.19 0.58
C GLU A 350 -14.90 3.82 -0.08
N ASN A 351 -15.02 3.99 -1.40
CA ASN A 351 -16.21 3.58 -2.14
C ASN A 351 -16.42 2.07 -2.24
N GLU A 352 -15.36 1.27 -2.15
CA GLU A 352 -15.45 -0.19 -2.22
C GLU A 352 -16.40 -0.74 -1.14
N ARG A 353 -16.45 -0.11 0.04
CA ARG A 353 -17.37 -0.46 1.14
C ARG A 353 -18.84 -0.26 0.75
N TYR A 354 -19.13 0.79 -0.01
CA TYR A 354 -20.48 1.17 -0.42
C TYR A 354 -20.95 0.48 -1.70
N TYR A 355 -20.02 -0.10 -2.45
CA TYR A 355 -20.29 -0.63 -3.78
C TYR A 355 -21.30 -1.79 -3.79
N CYS A 356 -21.24 -2.67 -2.79
CA CYS A 356 -22.13 -3.85 -2.70
C CYS A 356 -23.46 -3.57 -1.99
N VAL A 357 -23.75 -2.31 -1.63
CA VAL A 357 -24.92 -1.94 -0.85
C VAL A 357 -25.92 -1.21 -1.74
N GLU A 358 -27.11 -1.79 -1.94
CA GLU A 358 -28.12 -1.24 -2.86
C GLU A 358 -28.93 -0.09 -2.26
N GLN A 359 -29.17 -0.15 -0.94
CA GLN A 359 -30.05 0.74 -0.19
C GLN A 359 -29.36 1.25 1.07
N ARG A 360 -29.75 2.46 1.50
CA ARG A 360 -29.26 3.06 2.75
C ARG A 360 -29.60 2.14 3.92
N ILE A 361 -28.61 1.87 4.76
CA ILE A 361 -28.80 1.04 5.95
C ILE A 361 -29.61 1.84 6.98
N ASP A 362 -30.54 1.17 7.68
CA ASP A 362 -31.36 1.75 8.75
C ASP A 362 -30.56 1.91 10.05
N VAL A 363 -29.45 2.64 9.97
CA VAL A 363 -28.62 3.06 11.11
C VAL A 363 -28.49 4.58 11.07
N PRO A 364 -28.71 5.28 12.19
CA PRO A 364 -28.58 6.73 12.22
C PRO A 364 -27.17 7.19 11.80
N LEU A 365 -27.10 8.18 10.90
CA LEU A 365 -25.83 8.66 10.34
C LEU A 365 -24.88 9.28 11.39
N TYR A 366 -25.41 9.74 12.53
CA TYR A 366 -24.62 10.29 13.63
C TYR A 366 -23.84 9.21 14.40
N ASP A 367 -24.18 7.93 14.24
CA ASP A 367 -23.46 6.80 14.84
C ASP A 367 -22.55 6.16 13.78
N GLY A 368 -21.43 6.83 13.53
CA GLY A 368 -20.48 6.41 12.50
C GLY A 368 -19.87 5.02 12.73
N ILE A 369 -19.79 4.58 13.99
CA ILE A 369 -19.30 3.24 14.36
C ILE A 369 -20.33 2.19 13.97
N ALA A 370 -21.57 2.32 14.46
CA ALA A 370 -22.64 1.38 14.13
C ALA A 370 -22.89 1.32 12.62
N HIS A 371 -22.80 2.47 11.94
CA HIS A 371 -22.93 2.51 10.48
C HIS A 371 -21.81 1.73 9.79
N ASN A 372 -20.56 1.89 10.22
CA ASN A 372 -19.43 1.14 9.66
C ASN A 372 -19.55 -0.37 9.90
N GLU A 373 -19.98 -0.78 11.10
CA GLU A 373 -20.22 -2.18 11.44
C GLU A 373 -21.32 -2.80 10.57
N ALA A 374 -22.46 -2.12 10.46
CA ALA A 374 -23.56 -2.59 9.62
C ALA A 374 -23.15 -2.67 8.13
N MET A 375 -22.40 -1.70 7.63
CA MET A 375 -21.84 -1.74 6.27
C MET A 375 -20.93 -2.95 6.06
N TRP A 376 -20.10 -3.29 7.05
CA TRP A 376 -19.22 -4.45 6.99
C TRP A 376 -20.02 -5.76 6.93
N ASP A 377 -21.04 -5.89 7.76
CA ASP A 377 -21.91 -7.07 7.79
C ASP A 377 -22.65 -7.25 6.46
N HIS A 378 -23.19 -6.17 5.89
CA HIS A 378 -23.82 -6.19 4.57
C HIS A 378 -22.83 -6.56 3.47
N ALA A 379 -21.63 -5.98 3.47
CA ALA A 379 -20.60 -6.30 2.49
C ALA A 379 -20.09 -7.75 2.61
N ALA A 380 -20.06 -8.31 3.83
CA ALA A 380 -19.70 -9.71 4.07
C ALA A 380 -20.79 -10.69 3.60
N ALA A 381 -22.06 -10.29 3.67
CA ALA A 381 -23.21 -11.10 3.24
C ALA A 381 -23.44 -11.10 1.71
N ALA A 382 -23.03 -10.04 1.01
CA ALA A 382 -23.19 -9.95 -0.45
C ALA A 382 -22.28 -10.93 -1.20
N SER A 383 -22.82 -11.64 -2.20
CA SER A 383 -21.98 -12.38 -3.16
C SER A 383 -21.07 -11.37 -3.86
N ARG A 384 -19.76 -11.61 -3.87
CA ARG A 384 -18.73 -10.68 -4.41
C ARG A 384 -18.78 -10.51 -5.95
N GLU A 385 -19.90 -10.79 -6.60
CA GLU A 385 -20.07 -10.51 -8.02
C GLU A 385 -20.33 -9.02 -8.21
N TRP A 386 -19.33 -8.33 -8.73
CA TRP A 386 -19.40 -6.91 -9.05
C TRP A 386 -20.34 -6.66 -10.23
N SER A 387 -21.60 -6.37 -9.95
CA SER A 387 -22.68 -6.21 -10.93
C SER A 387 -22.84 -4.80 -11.51
N GLY A 388 -22.06 -3.82 -11.05
CA GLY A 388 -22.13 -2.43 -11.48
C GLY A 388 -21.47 -2.14 -12.84
N PRO A 389 -21.43 -0.86 -13.26
CA PRO A 389 -20.92 -0.46 -14.56
C PRO A 389 -19.45 -0.86 -14.78
N ARG A 390 -19.11 -1.14 -16.03
CA ARG A 390 -17.77 -1.62 -16.42
C ARG A 390 -16.63 -0.72 -15.93
N GLY A 391 -16.72 0.60 -16.14
CA GLY A 391 -15.65 1.51 -15.73
C GLY A 391 -15.47 1.57 -14.21
N VAL A 392 -16.55 1.41 -13.45
CA VAL A 392 -16.51 1.30 -11.99
C VAL A 392 -15.80 0.03 -11.54
N ASN A 393 -16.14 -1.11 -12.14
CA ASN A 393 -15.46 -2.38 -11.89
C ASN A 393 -13.96 -2.29 -12.19
N GLN A 394 -13.59 -1.59 -13.26
CA GLN A 394 -12.20 -1.37 -13.63
C GLN A 394 -11.46 -0.48 -12.62
N LEU A 395 -12.08 0.57 -12.05
CA LEU A 395 -11.48 1.37 -10.98
C LEU A 395 -11.26 0.57 -9.70
N LEU A 396 -12.26 -0.18 -9.26
CA LEU A 396 -12.13 -1.06 -8.08
C LEU A 396 -11.04 -2.12 -8.31
N ARG A 397 -10.99 -2.68 -9.52
CA ARG A 397 -9.93 -3.62 -9.94
C ARG A 397 -8.55 -2.97 -9.94
N LEU A 398 -8.44 -1.75 -10.46
CA LEU A 398 -7.19 -0.97 -10.47
C LEU A 398 -6.66 -0.81 -9.04
N CYS A 399 -7.51 -0.39 -8.10
CA CYS A 399 -7.14 -0.25 -6.70
C CYS A 399 -6.64 -1.59 -6.12
N ARG A 400 -7.43 -2.67 -6.24
CA ARG A 400 -7.06 -4.01 -5.71
C ARG A 400 -5.79 -4.60 -6.32
N LEU A 401 -5.60 -4.48 -7.64
CA LEU A 401 -4.43 -5.06 -8.32
C LEU A 401 -3.17 -4.25 -8.02
N THR A 402 -3.28 -2.92 -7.97
CA THR A 402 -2.11 -2.07 -7.74
C THR A 402 -1.73 -1.98 -6.25
N ARG A 403 -2.71 -2.09 -5.35
CA ARG A 403 -2.58 -1.90 -3.90
C ARG A 403 -1.92 -0.57 -3.52
N LEU A 404 -2.14 0.45 -4.35
CA LEU A 404 -1.54 1.77 -4.16
C LEU A 404 -2.21 2.55 -3.03
N ASP A 405 -3.48 2.27 -2.73
CA ASP A 405 -4.20 2.76 -1.55
C ASP A 405 -3.34 2.62 -0.29
N ASN A 406 -2.79 1.44 -0.02
CA ASN A 406 -1.91 1.20 1.13
C ASN A 406 -0.59 2.01 1.07
N ILE A 407 0.03 2.11 -0.11
CA ILE A 407 1.31 2.83 -0.26
C ILE A 407 1.13 4.32 0.02
N LEU A 408 0.02 4.87 -0.46
CA LEU A 408 -0.25 6.29 -0.45
C LEU A 408 -0.78 6.75 0.91
N THR A 409 -1.36 5.87 1.73
CA THR A 409 -1.95 6.25 3.02
C THR A 409 -1.23 5.68 4.23
N ALA A 410 -0.69 4.46 4.17
CA ALA A 410 -0.18 3.80 5.37
C ALA A 410 1.14 4.38 5.87
N GLY A 411 1.94 4.98 4.98
CA GLY A 411 3.25 5.55 5.31
C GLY A 411 4.30 4.53 5.76
N MET A 412 4.07 3.24 5.49
CA MET A 412 4.95 2.15 5.95
C MET A 412 5.96 1.73 4.87
N PRO A 413 7.28 1.73 5.16
CA PRO A 413 8.30 1.27 4.21
C PRO A 413 8.13 -0.20 3.76
N THR A 414 7.59 -1.07 4.62
CA THR A 414 7.35 -2.48 4.28
C THR A 414 6.34 -2.66 3.16
N ALA A 415 5.40 -1.71 3.00
CA ALA A 415 4.44 -1.73 1.90
C ALA A 415 5.14 -1.65 0.54
N LEU A 416 6.25 -0.91 0.41
CA LEU A 416 7.06 -0.86 -0.82
C LEU A 416 7.62 -2.25 -1.16
N LEU A 417 8.12 -2.99 -0.17
CA LEU A 417 8.64 -4.35 -0.37
C LEU A 417 7.53 -5.31 -0.79
N THR A 418 6.38 -5.29 -0.10
CA THR A 418 5.25 -6.19 -0.42
C THR A 418 4.63 -5.87 -1.77
N ASN A 419 4.44 -4.59 -2.10
CA ASN A 419 3.87 -4.21 -3.38
C ASN A 419 4.88 -4.30 -4.52
N SER A 420 6.18 -4.41 -4.25
CA SER A 420 7.15 -4.72 -5.29
C SER A 420 6.76 -6.00 -6.02
N ASN A 421 6.24 -7.04 -5.34
CA ASN A 421 5.85 -8.31 -5.96
C ASN A 421 4.81 -8.16 -7.09
N LEU A 422 4.01 -7.09 -7.05
CA LEU A 422 2.96 -6.78 -8.01
C LEU A 422 3.50 -6.04 -9.25
N ARG A 423 4.75 -5.59 -9.20
CA ARG A 423 5.38 -4.78 -10.25
C ARG A 423 6.31 -5.62 -11.10
N GLN A 424 6.44 -5.24 -12.36
CA GLN A 424 7.44 -5.76 -13.29
C GLN A 424 8.78 -5.06 -13.08
N CYS A 425 9.86 -5.84 -13.12
CA CYS A 425 11.22 -5.35 -13.12
C CYS A 425 12.08 -6.32 -13.95
N THR A 426 12.92 -5.80 -14.83
CA THR A 426 13.77 -6.59 -15.74
C THR A 426 15.15 -6.90 -15.18
N SER A 427 15.47 -6.37 -13.98
CA SER A 427 16.77 -6.55 -13.34
C SER A 427 16.61 -6.66 -11.82
N SER A 428 17.70 -6.46 -11.06
CA SER A 428 17.60 -6.34 -9.60
C SER A 428 16.57 -5.28 -9.23
N ARG A 429 15.69 -5.64 -8.30
CA ARG A 429 14.59 -4.79 -7.85
C ARG A 429 15.03 -3.72 -6.85
N ALA A 430 16.18 -3.94 -6.20
CA ALA A 430 16.65 -3.06 -5.13
C ALA A 430 16.90 -1.60 -5.57
N PRO A 431 17.60 -1.31 -6.70
CA PRO A 431 17.85 0.07 -7.12
C PRO A 431 16.59 0.92 -7.29
N ALA A 432 15.46 0.30 -7.64
CA ALA A 432 14.21 0.99 -7.89
C ALA A 432 13.46 1.46 -6.63
N ILE A 433 13.77 0.90 -5.46
CA ILE A 433 13.05 1.20 -4.20
C ILE A 433 13.96 1.49 -3.01
N MET A 434 15.26 1.18 -3.11
CA MET A 434 16.21 1.29 -2.00
C MET A 434 16.31 2.71 -1.42
N SER A 435 16.14 3.73 -2.27
CA SER A 435 16.25 5.12 -1.87
C SER A 435 15.04 5.53 -1.02
N ALA A 436 13.82 5.15 -1.42
CA ALA A 436 12.62 5.41 -0.63
C ALA A 436 12.59 4.62 0.68
N LEU A 437 13.21 3.44 0.73
CA LEU A 437 13.34 2.64 1.94
C LEU A 437 14.42 3.16 2.92
N GLY A 438 15.30 4.08 2.49
CA GLY A 438 16.48 4.47 3.26
C GLY A 438 17.57 3.38 3.34
N VAL A 439 17.51 2.36 2.47
CA VAL A 439 18.39 1.18 2.47
C VAL A 439 19.44 1.32 1.37
N THR A 440 20.33 2.33 1.49
CA THR A 440 21.28 2.69 0.42
C THR A 440 22.73 2.31 0.69
N ASP A 441 23.08 1.81 1.89
CA ASP A 441 24.49 1.67 2.27
C ASP A 441 25.17 0.50 1.54
N TRP A 442 24.45 -0.59 1.30
CA TRP A 442 24.88 -1.71 0.46
C TRP A 442 25.23 -1.23 -0.95
N HIS A 443 24.43 -0.32 -1.50
CA HIS A 443 24.64 0.24 -2.83
C HIS A 443 25.85 1.17 -2.83
N LYS A 444 26.00 2.06 -1.84
CA LYS A 444 27.17 2.94 -1.71
C LYS A 444 28.48 2.14 -1.59
N ARG A 445 28.49 1.09 -0.74
CA ARG A 445 29.64 0.16 -0.61
C ARG A 445 29.99 -0.44 -1.97
N ARG A 446 29.00 -0.83 -2.77
CA ARG A 446 29.20 -1.42 -4.09
C ARG A 446 29.71 -0.42 -5.14
N VAL A 447 29.12 0.77 -5.23
CA VAL A 447 29.53 1.83 -6.17
C VAL A 447 30.98 2.25 -5.93
N SER A 448 31.42 2.28 -4.66
CA SER A 448 32.82 2.56 -4.32
C SER A 448 33.80 1.46 -4.80
N HIS A 449 33.32 0.23 -5.02
CA HIS A 449 34.10 -0.93 -5.47
C HIS A 449 33.67 -1.36 -6.90
N TRP A 450 33.96 -0.52 -7.90
CA TRP A 450 33.55 -0.63 -9.32
C TRP A 450 33.71 -1.99 -10.00
N ARG A 451 34.49 -2.94 -9.43
CA ARG A 451 34.72 -4.28 -9.97
C ARG A 451 33.53 -5.25 -9.84
N TYR A 452 32.47 -4.92 -9.10
CA TYR A 452 31.36 -5.85 -8.84
C TYR A 452 30.03 -5.38 -9.47
N ARG A 453 29.85 -5.62 -10.78
CA ARG A 453 28.55 -5.40 -11.44
C ARG A 453 27.59 -6.58 -11.32
N VAL A 454 28.07 -7.80 -11.09
CA VAL A 454 27.21 -9.00 -10.93
C VAL A 454 26.74 -9.14 -9.48
N TYR A 455 25.44 -9.33 -9.27
CA TYR A 455 24.92 -9.64 -7.94
C TYR A 455 25.24 -11.10 -7.62
N GLU A 456 26.25 -11.33 -6.78
CA GLU A 456 26.73 -12.68 -6.50
C GLU A 456 25.69 -13.55 -5.78
N GLN A 457 24.85 -12.94 -4.94
CA GLN A 457 23.80 -13.64 -4.20
C GLN A 457 22.49 -12.85 -4.25
N MET A 458 21.47 -13.46 -4.88
CA MET A 458 20.12 -12.91 -5.01
C MET A 458 19.13 -13.79 -4.24
N VAL A 459 18.31 -13.18 -3.38
CA VAL A 459 17.19 -13.85 -2.73
C VAL A 459 16.04 -13.93 -3.74
N PHE A 460 15.62 -15.16 -4.07
CA PHE A 460 14.61 -15.48 -5.08
C PHE A 460 14.84 -14.88 -6.47
N GLY A 461 16.09 -14.51 -6.80
CA GLY A 461 16.40 -13.79 -8.04
C GLY A 461 15.86 -12.35 -8.09
N MET A 462 15.35 -11.83 -6.97
CA MET A 462 14.66 -10.53 -6.90
C MET A 462 15.54 -9.43 -6.33
N PHE A 463 16.10 -9.69 -5.15
CA PHE A 463 16.82 -8.70 -4.37
C PHE A 463 18.21 -9.23 -3.99
N PRO A 464 19.26 -8.39 -4.02
CA PRO A 464 20.57 -8.76 -3.52
C PRO A 464 20.50 -9.08 -2.02
N LEU A 465 21.21 -10.11 -1.57
CA LEU A 465 21.18 -10.54 -0.17
C LEU A 465 21.57 -9.40 0.80
N ASP A 466 22.57 -8.60 0.44
CA ASP A 466 23.02 -7.47 1.26
C ASP A 466 21.95 -6.38 1.41
N PHE A 467 21.18 -6.12 0.36
CA PHE A 467 20.03 -5.21 0.43
C PHE A 467 18.97 -5.75 1.39
N VAL A 468 18.64 -7.04 1.28
CA VAL A 468 17.60 -7.66 2.11
C VAL A 468 18.00 -7.64 3.60
N ARG A 469 19.27 -7.92 3.90
CA ARG A 469 19.81 -7.86 5.26
C ARG A 469 19.84 -6.45 5.81
N GLU A 470 20.26 -5.47 5.02
CA GLU A 470 20.23 -4.08 5.43
C GLU A 470 18.80 -3.57 5.65
N ALA A 471 17.85 -3.96 4.78
CA ALA A 471 16.44 -3.64 4.93
C ALA A 471 15.88 -4.23 6.24
N ALA A 472 16.15 -5.50 6.53
CA ALA A 472 15.73 -6.12 7.78
C ALA A 472 16.34 -5.44 9.02
N ALA A 473 17.63 -5.08 8.96
CA ALA A 473 18.30 -4.39 10.06
C ALA A 473 17.74 -2.97 10.31
N LYS A 474 17.42 -2.22 9.25
CA LYS A 474 16.90 -0.83 9.37
C LYS A 474 15.41 -0.78 9.69
N LEU A 475 14.63 -1.69 9.14
CA LEU A 475 13.18 -1.73 9.38
C LEU A 475 12.84 -2.45 10.67
N GLY A 476 13.70 -3.37 11.13
CA GLY A 476 13.50 -4.10 12.38
C GLY A 476 12.37 -5.13 12.29
N ALA A 477 11.63 -5.28 13.37
CA ALA A 477 10.62 -6.33 13.54
C ALA A 477 9.49 -6.30 12.50
N ILE A 478 9.09 -5.11 12.04
CA ILE A 478 8.05 -4.95 11.01
C ILE A 478 8.43 -5.60 9.67
N PHE A 479 9.74 -5.79 9.39
CA PHE A 479 10.19 -6.49 8.19
C PHE A 479 9.64 -7.93 8.12
N PHE A 480 9.52 -8.59 9.27
CA PHE A 480 9.12 -9.99 9.39
C PHE A 480 7.61 -10.17 9.60
N GLU A 481 6.85 -9.08 9.64
CA GLU A 481 5.43 -9.08 9.92
C GLU A 481 4.58 -9.48 8.70
N SER A 482 5.11 -9.30 7.48
CA SER A 482 4.41 -9.61 6.24
C SER A 482 3.81 -11.00 6.27
N THR A 483 2.54 -11.09 5.94
CA THR A 483 1.82 -12.35 5.84
C THR A 483 1.90 -12.86 4.42
N SER A 484 2.01 -14.17 4.27
CA SER A 484 1.84 -14.76 2.96
C SER A 484 1.04 -16.03 2.99
N VAL A 485 0.05 -16.07 2.11
CA VAL A 485 -0.91 -17.17 2.01
C VAL A 485 -0.29 -18.24 1.12
N SER A 486 0.28 -19.29 1.73
CA SER A 486 0.59 -20.51 0.98
C SER A 486 -0.72 -21.11 0.45
N ARG A 487 -0.79 -21.45 -0.84
CA ARG A 487 -1.96 -22.13 -1.46
C ARG A 487 -2.18 -23.53 -0.89
N GLN A 488 -1.19 -24.09 -0.21
CA GLN A 488 -1.28 -25.40 0.40
C GLN A 488 -1.70 -25.23 1.86
N SER A 489 -2.81 -25.89 2.23
CA SER A 489 -3.23 -26.02 3.62
C SER A 489 -2.05 -26.52 4.47
N PRO A 490 -1.83 -25.97 5.67
CA PRO A 490 -0.88 -26.54 6.64
C PRO A 490 -1.07 -28.05 6.82
N ARG A 491 -2.32 -28.53 6.73
CA ARG A 491 -2.71 -29.95 6.88
C ARG A 491 -2.18 -30.88 5.78
N HIS A 492 -1.85 -30.36 4.60
CA HIS A 492 -1.31 -31.18 3.50
C HIS A 492 0.22 -31.24 3.48
N ILE A 493 0.91 -30.44 4.31
CA ILE A 493 2.37 -30.43 4.38
C ILE A 493 2.88 -31.75 4.97
N ASN A 494 2.16 -32.38 5.91
CA ASN A 494 2.56 -33.69 6.46
C ASN A 494 2.38 -34.85 5.46
N GLY A 495 1.42 -34.77 4.52
CA GLY A 495 1.17 -35.83 3.52
C GLY A 495 1.99 -35.70 2.24
N ASN A 496 2.39 -34.48 1.85
CA ASN A 496 3.10 -34.16 0.60
C ASN A 496 4.37 -33.33 0.86
N PHE A 497 5.01 -33.53 2.01
CA PHE A 497 6.17 -32.76 2.48
C PHE A 497 7.27 -32.62 1.42
N TRP A 498 7.68 -33.74 0.81
CA TRP A 498 8.75 -33.75 -0.18
C TRP A 498 8.37 -32.94 -1.42
N THR A 499 7.12 -33.00 -1.87
CA THR A 499 6.62 -32.24 -3.01
C THR A 499 6.59 -30.73 -2.71
N THR A 500 6.18 -30.32 -1.51
CA THR A 500 6.17 -28.91 -1.06
C THR A 500 7.57 -28.34 -0.78
N PHE A 501 8.47 -29.16 -0.25
CA PHE A 501 9.87 -28.79 -0.01
C PHE A 501 10.65 -28.69 -1.32
N LEU A 502 10.45 -29.64 -2.25
CA LEU A 502 11.06 -29.61 -3.59
C LEU A 502 10.48 -28.49 -4.47
N SER A 503 9.21 -28.10 -4.28
CA SER A 503 8.61 -26.99 -5.02
C SER A 503 9.10 -25.61 -4.58
N ASN A 504 9.81 -25.50 -3.44
CA ASN A 504 10.24 -24.24 -2.81
C ASN A 504 9.07 -23.29 -2.43
N ASP A 505 7.82 -23.77 -2.39
CA ASP A 505 6.64 -22.92 -2.13
C ASP A 505 6.54 -22.42 -0.68
N SER A 506 7.26 -23.10 0.24
CA SER A 506 7.33 -22.78 1.66
C SER A 506 8.51 -21.87 2.04
N LEU A 507 9.37 -21.48 1.08
CA LEU A 507 10.50 -20.58 1.36
C LEU A 507 10.07 -19.10 1.39
N GLY A 508 10.70 -18.34 2.27
CA GLY A 508 10.50 -16.90 2.43
C GLY A 508 9.19 -16.55 3.11
N THR A 509 8.66 -17.43 3.96
CA THR A 509 7.38 -17.18 4.67
C THR A 509 7.45 -15.97 5.60
N MET A 510 8.65 -15.62 6.05
CA MET A 510 8.94 -14.44 6.87
C MET A 510 9.34 -13.20 6.06
N LEU A 511 9.51 -13.29 4.74
CA LEU A 511 9.99 -12.17 3.93
C LEU A 511 8.82 -11.38 3.34
N PRO A 512 8.95 -10.05 3.20
CA PRO A 512 7.92 -9.19 2.59
C PRO A 512 7.89 -9.31 1.06
N PHE A 513 8.45 -10.37 0.50
CA PHE A 513 8.45 -10.67 -0.93
C PHE A 513 8.65 -12.15 -1.20
N ARG A 514 8.23 -12.62 -2.37
CA ARG A 514 8.29 -14.02 -2.78
C ARG A 514 8.66 -14.17 -4.25
N LYS A 515 9.17 -15.36 -4.59
CA LYS A 515 9.54 -15.75 -5.95
C LYS A 515 8.41 -15.52 -6.98
N LYS A 516 7.15 -15.76 -6.60
CA LYS A 516 5.99 -15.58 -7.47
C LYS A 516 5.56 -14.12 -7.52
N GLN A 517 5.52 -13.57 -8.74
CA GLN A 517 5.27 -12.15 -9.02
C GLN A 517 3.98 -11.96 -9.83
N GLY A 518 3.52 -10.72 -9.95
CA GLY A 518 2.35 -10.34 -10.73
C GLY A 518 1.20 -9.85 -9.85
N TRP A 519 0.12 -9.39 -10.47
CA TRP A 519 -0.98 -8.68 -9.81
C TRP A 519 -1.73 -9.47 -8.73
N PHE A 520 -1.53 -10.79 -8.68
CA PHE A 520 -2.14 -11.71 -7.72
C PHE A 520 -1.13 -12.25 -6.71
N SER A 521 -0.15 -11.43 -6.29
CA SER A 521 0.81 -11.86 -5.28
C SER A 521 0.10 -12.13 -3.95
N ASP A 522 0.40 -13.28 -3.35
CA ASP A 522 -0.16 -13.75 -2.08
C ASP A 522 0.62 -13.24 -0.86
N VAL A 523 1.48 -12.24 -1.04
CA VAL A 523 2.19 -11.55 0.04
C VAL A 523 1.48 -10.23 0.32
N THR A 524 1.24 -9.96 1.59
CA THR A 524 0.62 -8.73 2.05
C THR A 524 1.38 -8.18 3.27
N GLY A 525 1.39 -6.86 3.42
CA GLY A 525 1.87 -6.22 4.65
C GLY A 525 0.83 -6.36 5.76
N SER A 526 1.20 -5.99 6.99
CA SER A 526 0.19 -5.74 8.02
C SER A 526 -0.46 -4.39 7.75
N TYR A 527 -1.79 -4.35 7.62
CA TYR A 527 -2.51 -3.21 7.06
C TYR A 527 -3.07 -2.21 8.09
N ASN A 528 -2.95 -2.45 9.39
CA ASN A 528 -3.74 -1.70 10.38
C ASN A 528 -2.97 -1.44 11.69
N HIS A 529 -1.76 -0.90 11.60
CA HIS A 529 -1.06 -0.44 12.81
C HIS A 529 -1.05 1.08 12.84
N HIS A 530 -1.66 1.62 13.90
CA HIS A 530 -1.52 3.01 14.34
C HIS A 530 -0.40 3.03 15.38
N PHE A 531 0.81 3.35 14.94
CA PHE A 531 1.97 3.28 15.82
C PHE A 531 2.05 4.49 16.75
N VAL A 532 2.20 4.24 18.05
CA VAL A 532 2.41 5.28 19.06
C VAL A 532 3.84 5.22 19.61
N SER A 533 4.26 4.09 20.15
CA SER A 533 5.55 3.89 20.80
C SER A 533 6.08 2.47 20.57
N ARG A 534 6.35 2.14 19.30
CA ARG A 534 6.85 0.82 18.91
C ARG A 534 8.22 0.53 19.52
N GLU A 535 8.33 -0.62 20.19
CA GLU A 535 9.59 -1.21 20.66
C GLU A 535 9.76 -2.62 20.10
N ASP A 536 10.84 -2.84 19.35
CA ASP A 536 11.15 -4.15 18.77
C ASP A 536 11.70 -5.10 19.85
N HIS A 537 11.30 -6.38 19.81
CA HIS A 537 11.87 -7.40 20.68
C HIS A 537 13.38 -7.55 20.38
N PRO A 538 14.27 -7.52 21.40
CA PRO A 538 15.72 -7.47 21.19
C PRO A 538 16.27 -8.66 20.39
N GLY A 539 15.65 -9.83 20.52
CA GLY A 539 16.02 -11.04 19.79
C GLY A 539 15.91 -10.88 18.26
N VAL A 540 15.02 -10.03 17.74
CA VAL A 540 14.83 -9.83 16.28
C VAL A 540 16.11 -9.34 15.62
N SER A 541 16.86 -8.46 16.28
CA SER A 541 18.13 -7.92 15.77
C SER A 541 19.20 -9.00 15.51
N THR A 542 19.03 -10.19 16.10
CA THR A 542 19.96 -11.31 15.98
C THR A 542 19.65 -12.23 14.79
N TRP A 543 18.52 -12.02 14.09
CA TRP A 543 18.05 -12.91 13.05
C TRP A 543 18.83 -12.73 11.74
N VAL A 544 19.14 -13.82 11.06
CA VAL A 544 19.98 -13.80 9.86
C VAL A 544 19.26 -14.40 8.66
N ILE A 545 18.99 -13.55 7.68
CA ILE A 545 18.42 -13.94 6.39
C ILE A 545 19.48 -14.66 5.54
N CYS A 546 19.10 -15.80 4.96
CA CYS A 546 19.91 -16.62 4.09
C CYS A 546 19.62 -16.34 2.60
N SER A 547 20.55 -16.70 1.72
CA SER A 547 20.42 -16.50 0.27
C SER A 547 19.22 -17.24 -0.36
N ASN A 548 18.80 -18.36 0.25
CA ASN A 548 17.63 -19.12 -0.17
C ASN A 548 16.29 -18.56 0.36
N GLY A 549 16.31 -17.45 1.11
CA GLY A 549 15.12 -16.82 1.68
C GLY A 549 14.73 -17.27 3.10
N SER A 550 15.36 -18.32 3.62
CA SER A 550 15.12 -18.76 5.01
C SER A 550 15.75 -17.82 6.04
N VAL A 551 15.23 -17.83 7.26
CA VAL A 551 15.69 -17.00 8.38
C VAL A 551 16.22 -17.89 9.49
N ASN A 552 17.47 -17.66 9.89
CA ASN A 552 18.05 -18.27 11.07
C ASN A 552 17.71 -17.43 12.30
N ILE A 553 17.11 -18.05 13.30
CA ILE A 553 16.68 -17.42 14.54
C ILE A 553 17.51 -18.03 15.67
N PRO A 554 18.51 -17.30 16.22
CA PRO A 554 19.28 -17.74 17.37
C PRO A 554 18.65 -17.34 18.71
N HIS A 555 17.81 -16.30 18.73
CA HIS A 555 17.06 -15.89 19.91
C HIS A 555 15.63 -15.46 19.54
N ALA A 556 14.66 -15.83 20.36
CA ALA A 556 13.25 -15.51 20.15
C ALA A 556 12.57 -15.16 21.48
N GLY A 557 11.65 -14.20 21.45
CA GLY A 557 10.73 -13.95 22.55
C GLY A 557 9.53 -14.87 22.38
N ILE A 558 9.40 -15.91 23.18
CA ILE A 558 8.31 -16.88 23.09
C ILE A 558 7.20 -16.43 24.04
N SER A 559 6.04 -16.11 23.48
CA SER A 559 4.91 -15.59 24.24
C SER A 559 3.96 -16.69 24.70
N MET A 560 3.75 -17.68 23.83
CA MET A 560 2.87 -18.83 24.09
C MET A 560 3.22 -19.96 23.12
N ALA A 561 2.98 -21.19 23.53
CA ALA A 561 3.05 -22.39 22.70
C ALA A 561 1.76 -23.21 22.84
N SER A 562 1.38 -23.94 21.78
CA SER A 562 0.16 -24.74 21.76
C SER A 562 0.18 -25.93 22.72
N ASP A 563 1.37 -26.34 23.18
CA ASP A 563 1.59 -27.45 24.13
C ASP A 563 1.82 -26.99 25.59
N ASP A 564 1.70 -25.68 25.86
CA ASP A 564 1.82 -25.15 27.22
C ASP A 564 0.80 -25.83 28.16
N SER A 565 1.30 -26.42 29.24
CA SER A 565 0.54 -27.32 30.11
C SER A 565 -0.28 -26.62 31.22
N HIS A 566 -0.22 -25.29 31.33
CA HIS A 566 -0.92 -24.50 32.35
C HIS A 566 -1.40 -23.18 31.74
N PRO A 567 -2.64 -22.73 32.01
CA PRO A 567 -3.07 -21.42 31.56
C PRO A 567 -2.37 -20.38 32.44
N TYR A 568 -1.56 -19.53 31.82
CA TYR A 568 -1.27 -18.21 32.34
C TYR A 568 -2.59 -17.44 32.57
N GLU A 569 -2.53 -16.26 33.16
CA GLU A 569 -3.65 -15.32 33.11
C GLU A 569 -4.22 -15.26 31.68
N LYS A 570 -5.56 -15.17 31.57
CA LYS A 570 -6.22 -15.13 30.27
C LYS A 570 -5.65 -14.00 29.43
N VAL A 571 -5.11 -14.34 28.26
CA VAL A 571 -4.59 -13.35 27.32
C VAL A 571 -5.64 -13.09 26.27
N SER A 572 -6.25 -11.92 26.28
CA SER A 572 -7.18 -11.52 25.22
C SER A 572 -6.45 -10.96 24.00
N GLY A 573 -7.03 -11.10 22.81
CA GLY A 573 -6.44 -10.56 21.60
C GLY A 573 -6.99 -11.14 20.31
N LEU A 574 -6.17 -11.06 19.26
CA LEU A 574 -6.50 -11.46 17.90
C LEU A 574 -5.48 -12.48 17.38
N LEU A 575 -5.97 -13.59 16.82
CA LEU A 575 -5.17 -14.47 15.96
C LEU A 575 -5.48 -14.19 14.50
N HIS A 576 -4.43 -14.03 13.69
CA HIS A 576 -4.52 -13.92 12.24
C HIS A 576 -3.97 -15.21 11.63
N CYS A 577 -4.88 -16.13 11.31
CA CYS A 577 -4.53 -17.44 10.78
C CYS A 577 -5.14 -17.64 9.38
N TYR A 578 -4.43 -18.40 8.55
CA TYR A 578 -4.92 -18.77 7.22
C TYR A 578 -5.31 -20.24 7.21
N PHE A 579 -6.62 -20.51 7.16
CA PHE A 579 -7.14 -21.88 7.06
C PHE A 579 -7.63 -22.17 5.65
N PHE A 580 -7.40 -23.40 5.21
CA PHE A 580 -8.11 -23.96 4.07
C PHE A 580 -9.37 -24.66 4.59
N THR A 581 -10.52 -24.01 4.49
CA THR A 581 -11.81 -24.70 4.64
C THR A 581 -12.01 -25.47 3.35
N GLY A 582 -11.98 -26.81 3.37
CA GLY A 582 -12.02 -27.69 2.20
C GLY A 582 -13.29 -27.62 1.31
N GLN A 583 -13.99 -26.49 1.28
CA GLN A 583 -15.20 -26.21 0.52
C GLN A 583 -14.95 -24.96 -0.34
N GLY A 584 -14.44 -25.14 -1.57
CA GLY A 584 -14.31 -24.09 -2.59
C GLY A 584 -12.98 -23.31 -2.62
N PRO A 585 -12.77 -22.46 -3.65
CA PRO A 585 -11.52 -21.70 -3.87
C PRO A 585 -11.33 -20.49 -2.93
N TRP A 586 -12.23 -20.30 -1.96
CA TRP A 586 -12.23 -19.10 -1.14
C TRP A 586 -11.33 -19.23 0.09
N ARG A 587 -10.32 -18.36 0.11
CA ARG A 587 -9.38 -18.13 1.21
C ARG A 587 -10.08 -17.30 2.28
N LEU A 588 -10.28 -17.84 3.47
CA LEU A 588 -10.56 -17.02 4.65
C LEU A 588 -9.28 -16.88 5.47
N SER A 589 -8.70 -15.68 5.48
CA SER A 589 -8.00 -15.22 6.68
C SER A 589 -9.09 -15.04 7.75
N SER A 590 -9.14 -15.91 8.76
CA SER A 590 -9.98 -15.61 9.91
C SER A 590 -9.16 -14.74 10.86
N ILE A 591 -9.64 -13.52 11.08
CA ILE A 591 -9.29 -12.76 12.27
C ILE A 591 -10.16 -13.36 13.36
N ILE A 592 -9.53 -14.02 14.33
CA ILE A 592 -10.26 -14.64 15.43
C ILE A 592 -9.98 -13.81 16.67
N GLU A 593 -10.99 -13.04 17.08
CA GLU A 593 -10.99 -12.43 18.40
C GLU A 593 -11.24 -13.50 19.46
N SER A 594 -10.48 -13.41 20.54
CA SER A 594 -10.58 -14.34 21.65
C SER A 594 -10.26 -13.65 22.96
N ASP A 595 -11.05 -13.99 23.99
CA ASP A 595 -10.77 -13.62 25.37
C ASP A 595 -9.61 -14.47 25.96
N ASP A 596 -9.21 -15.54 25.27
CA ASP A 596 -8.12 -16.43 25.67
C ASP A 596 -7.38 -17.02 24.46
N LEU A 597 -6.31 -16.33 24.07
CA LEU A 597 -5.43 -16.72 22.98
C LEU A 597 -4.76 -18.08 23.19
N HIS A 598 -4.53 -18.54 24.42
CA HIS A 598 -3.92 -19.85 24.65
C HIS A 598 -4.84 -20.99 24.20
N VAL A 599 -6.11 -20.93 24.61
CA VAL A 599 -7.13 -21.89 24.18
C VAL A 599 -7.26 -21.85 22.67
N LYS A 600 -7.34 -20.65 22.08
CA LYS A 600 -7.50 -20.53 20.64
C LYS A 600 -6.29 -21.00 19.86
N LEU A 601 -5.08 -20.73 20.34
CA LEU A 601 -3.85 -21.22 19.72
C LEU A 601 -3.81 -22.74 19.70
N LYS A 602 -4.22 -23.39 20.81
CA LYS A 602 -4.32 -24.84 20.91
C LYS A 602 -5.38 -25.43 19.96
N ASP A 603 -6.55 -24.81 19.87
CA ASP A 603 -7.60 -25.20 18.93
C ASP A 603 -7.12 -25.14 17.47
N VAL A 604 -6.35 -24.10 17.15
CA VAL A 604 -5.78 -23.86 15.83
C VAL A 604 -4.66 -24.84 15.51
N ALA A 605 -3.83 -25.16 16.50
CA ALA A 605 -2.68 -26.06 16.36
C ALA A 605 -3.09 -27.53 16.19
N GLN A 606 -4.19 -27.96 16.82
CA GLN A 606 -4.64 -29.35 16.81
C GLN A 606 -3.52 -30.28 17.32
N ASP A 607 -2.97 -31.13 16.45
CA ASP A 607 -1.88 -32.07 16.76
C ASP A 607 -0.48 -31.49 16.46
N ASP A 608 -0.40 -30.32 15.82
CA ASP A 608 0.87 -29.65 15.50
C ASP A 608 1.37 -28.79 16.67
N LEU A 609 2.68 -28.52 16.69
CA LEU A 609 3.27 -27.52 17.58
C LEU A 609 3.29 -26.15 16.89
N ILE A 610 2.51 -25.20 17.41
CA ILE A 610 2.54 -23.79 17.00
C ILE A 610 3.05 -22.95 18.17
N VAL A 611 4.05 -22.12 17.88
CA VAL A 611 4.66 -21.19 18.83
C VAL A 611 4.37 -19.76 18.38
N ALA A 612 3.89 -18.93 19.30
CA ALA A 612 3.74 -17.50 19.09
C ALA A 612 5.02 -16.78 19.51
N VAL A 613 5.65 -16.10 18.56
CA VAL A 613 6.91 -15.39 18.74
C VAL A 613 6.66 -13.88 18.70
N ALA A 614 6.97 -13.19 19.80
CA ALA A 614 6.91 -11.74 19.88
C ALA A 614 7.90 -11.08 18.91
N LEU A 615 7.40 -10.10 18.17
CA LEU A 615 8.17 -9.29 17.25
C LEU A 615 8.44 -7.91 17.82
N TRP A 616 7.40 -7.23 18.28
CA TRP A 616 7.45 -5.88 18.83
C TRP A 616 6.25 -5.63 19.72
N ALA A 617 6.33 -4.61 20.56
CA ALA A 617 5.22 -4.14 21.37
C ALA A 617 4.97 -2.68 21.04
N ASP A 618 3.71 -2.28 21.13
CA ASP A 618 3.31 -0.90 21.14
C ASP A 618 2.32 -0.71 22.28
N TYR A 619 2.86 -0.17 23.38
CA TYR A 619 2.14 0.09 24.60
C TYR A 619 1.46 -1.17 25.18
N TYR A 620 0.12 -1.23 25.18
CA TYR A 620 -0.65 -2.37 25.71
C TYR A 620 -0.71 -3.56 24.75
N TYR A 621 -0.19 -3.45 23.53
CA TYR A 621 -0.29 -4.51 22.55
C TYR A 621 1.06 -5.14 22.27
N GLN A 622 1.10 -6.47 22.33
CA GLN A 622 2.20 -7.26 21.83
C GLN A 622 1.83 -7.82 20.45
N HIS A 623 2.71 -7.59 19.48
CA HIS A 623 2.56 -8.04 18.12
C HIS A 623 3.58 -9.12 17.81
N GLY A 624 3.17 -10.15 17.09
CA GLY A 624 4.07 -11.24 16.75
C GLY A 624 3.58 -12.14 15.64
N MET A 625 4.33 -13.22 15.45
CA MET A 625 4.07 -14.22 14.41
C MET A 625 3.74 -15.58 15.02
N LEU A 626 3.04 -16.40 14.26
CA LEU A 626 2.80 -17.80 14.59
C LEU A 626 3.72 -18.68 13.73
N LEU A 627 4.51 -19.52 14.39
CA LEU A 627 5.43 -20.45 13.76
C LEU A 627 4.99 -21.89 14.03
N GLN A 628 4.73 -22.66 12.97
CA GLN A 628 4.47 -24.09 13.07
C GLN A 628 5.77 -24.87 12.94
N LYS A 629 6.05 -25.77 13.88
CA LYS A 629 7.20 -26.68 13.83
C LYS A 629 6.99 -27.73 12.74
N LEU A 630 8.00 -27.95 11.92
CA LEU A 630 8.02 -29.02 10.93
C LEU A 630 8.55 -30.32 11.54
N PRO A 631 8.16 -31.50 11.02
CA PRO A 631 8.56 -32.80 11.58
C PRO A 631 10.04 -33.18 11.37
N TYR A 632 10.90 -32.23 10.99
CA TYR A 632 12.32 -32.49 10.76
C TYR A 632 13.20 -31.33 11.23
N SER A 633 14.47 -31.65 11.45
CA SER A 633 15.53 -30.69 11.79
C SER A 633 16.56 -30.64 10.67
N SER A 634 17.13 -29.46 10.38
CA SER A 634 18.19 -29.26 9.39
C SER A 634 19.48 -28.85 10.09
N PHE A 635 20.54 -29.67 9.99
CA PHE A 635 21.84 -29.41 10.62
C PHE A 635 21.75 -29.09 12.11
N GLY A 636 20.95 -29.86 12.85
CA GLY A 636 20.74 -29.66 14.30
C GLY A 636 19.90 -28.42 14.67
N ARG A 637 19.14 -27.88 13.72
CA ARG A 637 18.18 -26.78 13.93
C ARG A 637 16.76 -27.26 13.72
N ASP A 638 15.85 -26.89 14.60
CA ASP A 638 14.43 -27.11 14.39
C ASP A 638 13.93 -26.21 13.25
N CYS A 639 13.17 -26.82 12.33
CA CYS A 639 12.63 -26.12 11.17
C CYS A 639 11.20 -25.66 11.44
N TYR A 640 10.87 -24.44 11.02
CA TYR A 640 9.54 -23.85 11.18
C TYR A 640 9.06 -23.20 9.88
N ILE A 641 7.75 -22.96 9.80
CA ILE A 641 7.12 -22.09 8.80
C ILE A 641 6.26 -21.05 9.50
N LYS A 642 6.18 -19.84 8.94
CA LYS A 642 5.21 -18.84 9.42
C LYS A 642 3.83 -19.18 8.89
N VAL A 643 2.86 -19.33 9.81
CA VAL A 643 1.48 -19.72 9.50
C VAL A 643 0.46 -18.62 9.83
N GLY A 644 0.89 -17.56 10.50
CA GLY A 644 0.01 -16.46 10.89
C GLY A 644 0.71 -15.38 11.70
N GLY A 645 -0.11 -14.51 12.27
CA GLY A 645 0.28 -13.45 13.21
C GLY A 645 -0.64 -13.43 14.42
N TYR A 646 -0.26 -12.68 15.45
CA TYR A 646 -1.13 -12.42 16.59
C TYR A 646 -0.95 -10.99 17.10
N VAL A 647 -1.98 -10.52 17.79
CA VAL A 647 -1.98 -9.31 18.61
C VAL A 647 -2.52 -9.69 19.98
N ALA A 648 -1.72 -9.54 21.04
CA ALA A 648 -2.13 -9.82 22.41
C ALA A 648 -2.27 -8.51 23.20
N LYS A 649 -3.35 -8.38 23.97
CA LYS A 649 -3.62 -7.26 24.86
C LYS A 649 -2.97 -7.51 26.22
N GLU A 650 -2.37 -6.46 26.79
CA GLU A 650 -1.80 -6.42 28.14
C GLU A 650 -0.72 -7.48 28.40
N LEU A 651 -0.15 -8.06 27.36
CA LEU A 651 0.90 -9.08 27.46
C LEU A 651 2.28 -8.41 27.40
N PRO A 652 3.09 -8.46 28.48
CA PRO A 652 4.42 -7.85 28.47
C PRO A 652 5.35 -8.57 27.48
N MET A 653 6.34 -7.84 26.96
CA MET A 653 7.35 -8.40 26.07
C MET A 653 8.09 -9.57 26.74
N PRO A 654 8.09 -10.79 26.16
CA PRO A 654 8.77 -11.93 26.77
C PRO A 654 10.30 -11.74 26.74
N PRO A 655 11.04 -12.44 27.61
CA PRO A 655 12.49 -12.43 27.58
C PRO A 655 13.03 -13.11 26.32
N SER A 656 14.16 -12.62 25.84
CA SER A 656 14.87 -13.20 24.70
C SER A 656 15.48 -14.55 25.07
N THR A 657 14.90 -15.63 24.52
CA THR A 657 15.31 -17.01 24.81
C THR A 657 16.23 -17.55 23.71
N PRO A 658 17.36 -18.19 24.04
CA PRO A 658 18.22 -18.81 23.04
C PRO A 658 17.51 -19.99 22.39
N VAL A 659 17.44 -19.98 21.07
CA VAL A 659 16.83 -21.03 20.25
C VAL A 659 17.77 -21.42 19.11
N ARG A 660 17.55 -22.57 18.49
CA ARG A 660 18.30 -23.01 17.30
C ARG A 660 17.33 -23.27 16.16
N TRP A 661 16.67 -22.22 15.71
CA TRP A 661 15.59 -22.34 14.74
C TRP A 661 16.00 -21.89 13.35
N LYS A 662 15.37 -22.51 12.37
CA LYS A 662 15.42 -22.10 10.97
C LYS A 662 14.00 -22.02 10.44
N VAL A 663 13.56 -20.82 10.09
CA VAL A 663 12.24 -20.61 9.49
C VAL A 663 12.39 -20.54 7.98
N LEU A 664 11.56 -21.29 7.26
CA LEU A 664 11.67 -21.42 5.81
C LEU A 664 11.20 -20.18 5.05
#